data_AF-A0A399D4T6-F1
#
_entry.id   AF-A0A399D4T6-F1
#
_cell.length_a   1.000
_cell.length_b   1.000
_cell.length_c   1.000
_cell.angle_alpha   90.00
_cell.angle_beta   90.00
_cell.angle_gamma   90.00
#
_symmetry.space_group_name_H-M   'P 1'
#
loop_
_entity.id
_entity.type
_entity.pdbx_description
1 polymer ?
#
loop_
_entity_poly.entity_id
_entity_poly.type
_entity_poly.pdbx_seq_one_letter_code
_entity_poly.pdbx_strand_id
1 'polypeptide(L)'
;MRKLKIKISFFFILLTPLFFSCHQSQKKPLQVNRLFSDHMVLQQQQEVTFWGEYTPNRELTVSASWGEEVSAKTDSGGKWEVNIATPEAGGPYSIHICTKDSTISINDVLVGEVWLASGQSNMEMTLNGWPPRDTVQNAKKVIAEARYPGFRMLTVETNPSDKPFDTVAGNWVVASPGTVGTFSATAFFFARRLYEELNVPIGIIHSSWGGTVAEAWTSEGGLRNLGDFNEVLDAVKTSDVRKKAADWFANWNEMEMPLTDEEWQNISFSDLEAAQANFDDSHWDTVGLPGRFDKIGSGVFDGAMWFRKTFTVENAEVDYVLRTGPINDMDATYINGQKIGGLAGENFWKTPREMVVPKTLLKKGVNTIAIRAIDRRGKGSFSGPMTISNSMGDTISMEGNWKYRLIAEIFMNRFYVYTLNSDFSERPDLIEFHPNLPSVLYNGMIHPLTNYKIKGAIWYQGESNVGRDEQYRRLFPAMIEDWRAKWGYDFPFYFVQIAPYNYAPERLSQKLRDAQRCALKTPNTGMVVTLDIGNPANIHPANKQEVGKRLAGLALDNNYGKDLVASGPLYRQTIKSDKKLIVEFDYIGSGLVASTKGLFGFEIAGEDKNYLPAKAKIVGDKVEVFNADIDYPEYVRYAWKNESEASLFNREGLPASTFTSEKF
;
A
#
# COMPACT_ATOMS: atom_id res chain seq x y z
N MET A 1 -86.77 39.24 26.66
CA MET A 1 -86.16 38.46 27.76
C MET A 1 -84.90 37.76 27.25
N ARG A 2 -83.70 38.29 27.53
CA ARG A 2 -82.41 37.63 27.26
C ARG A 2 -81.68 37.48 28.60
N LYS A 3 -81.46 36.23 29.04
CA LYS A 3 -80.73 35.90 30.27
C LYS A 3 -79.23 35.81 29.99
N LEU A 4 -78.47 36.53 30.81
CA LEU A 4 -77.01 36.52 30.94
C LEU A 4 -76.55 35.17 31.54
N LYS A 5 -75.52 34.53 30.98
CA LYS A 5 -74.78 33.42 31.62
C LYS A 5 -73.29 33.74 31.61
N ILE A 6 -72.74 33.92 32.81
CA ILE A 6 -71.31 34.11 33.08
C ILE A 6 -70.65 32.72 33.17
N LYS A 7 -69.54 32.51 32.46
CA LYS A 7 -68.67 31.32 32.59
C LYS A 7 -67.43 31.72 33.40
N ILE A 8 -67.18 30.98 34.48
CA ILE A 8 -65.99 31.07 35.33
C ILE A 8 -64.95 30.08 34.77
N SER A 9 -63.72 30.54 34.51
CA SER A 9 -62.58 29.70 34.10
C SER A 9 -61.73 29.35 35.33
N PHE A 10 -61.46 28.05 35.53
CA PHE A 10 -60.48 27.54 36.49
C PHE A 10 -59.13 27.34 35.79
N PHE A 11 -58.08 27.94 36.33
CA PHE A 11 -56.69 27.79 35.89
C PHE A 11 -56.03 26.68 36.73
N PHE A 12 -55.66 25.56 36.11
CA PHE A 12 -54.91 24.49 36.76
C PHE A 12 -53.40 24.74 36.55
N ILE A 13 -52.67 24.99 37.64
CA ILE A 13 -51.20 25.09 37.64
C ILE A 13 -50.64 23.67 37.82
N LEU A 14 -50.00 23.15 36.78
CA LEU A 14 -49.32 21.85 36.79
C LEU A 14 -47.89 22.04 37.34
N LEU A 15 -47.61 21.56 38.55
CA LEU A 15 -46.26 21.49 39.11
C LEU A 15 -45.53 20.26 38.52
N THR A 16 -44.59 20.47 37.61
CA THR A 16 -43.65 19.42 37.15
C THR A 16 -42.46 19.32 38.09
N PRO A 17 -42.15 18.13 38.65
CA PRO A 17 -40.96 17.94 39.48
C PRO A 17 -39.70 17.90 38.60
N LEU A 18 -38.76 18.82 38.85
CA LEU A 18 -37.40 18.80 38.32
C LEU A 18 -36.64 17.61 38.92
N PHE A 19 -36.67 16.47 38.24
CA PHE A 19 -35.71 15.40 38.48
C PHE A 19 -34.33 15.88 38.01
N PHE A 20 -33.53 16.43 38.93
CA PHE A 20 -32.09 16.49 38.77
C PHE A 20 -31.57 15.04 38.74
N SER A 21 -31.55 14.44 37.55
CA SER A 21 -30.73 13.26 37.32
C SER A 21 -29.28 13.68 37.52
N CYS A 22 -28.72 13.35 38.69
CA CYS A 22 -27.28 13.27 38.87
C CYS A 22 -26.75 12.36 37.76
N HIS A 23 -26.27 12.96 36.67
CA HIS A 23 -25.47 12.25 35.67
C HIS A 23 -24.24 11.75 36.41
N GLN A 24 -24.29 10.48 36.80
CA GLN A 24 -23.15 9.78 37.35
C GLN A 24 -22.12 9.78 36.21
N SER A 25 -21.15 10.69 36.28
CA SER A 25 -20.04 10.79 35.31
C SER A 25 -19.51 9.38 35.08
N GLN A 26 -19.65 8.90 33.84
CA GLN A 26 -19.22 7.56 33.47
C GLN A 26 -17.72 7.46 33.75
N LYS A 27 -17.35 6.68 34.78
CA LYS A 27 -15.95 6.44 35.10
C LYS A 27 -15.30 5.76 33.90
N LYS A 28 -14.28 6.40 33.34
CA LYS A 28 -13.40 5.84 32.31
C LYS A 28 -12.02 5.59 32.93
N PRO A 29 -11.38 4.44 32.65
CA PRO A 29 -9.99 4.22 33.05
C PRO A 29 -9.08 5.25 32.39
N LEU A 30 -7.97 5.59 33.05
CA LEU A 30 -6.95 6.45 32.45
C LEU A 30 -6.31 5.69 31.27
N GLN A 31 -6.28 6.35 30.12
CA GLN A 31 -5.66 5.86 28.89
C GLN A 31 -4.84 6.98 28.27
N VAL A 32 -3.71 6.59 27.68
CA VAL A 32 -2.88 7.43 26.83
C VAL A 32 -2.86 6.79 25.43
N ASN A 33 -2.69 7.60 24.38
CA ASN A 33 -2.59 7.08 23.02
C ASN A 33 -1.46 6.03 22.92
N ARG A 34 -1.67 4.98 22.13
CA ARG A 34 -0.76 3.83 22.03
C ARG A 34 0.59 4.16 21.41
N LEU A 35 0.71 5.30 20.72
CA LEU A 35 1.99 5.83 20.27
C LEU A 35 2.96 6.15 21.42
N PHE A 36 2.42 6.37 22.62
CA PHE A 36 3.16 6.61 23.85
C PHE A 36 3.29 5.30 24.62
N SER A 37 4.41 4.61 24.40
CA SER A 37 4.74 3.33 25.04
C SER A 37 6.20 3.32 25.46
N ASP A 38 6.59 2.30 26.23
CA ASP A 38 8.00 2.07 26.54
C ASP A 38 8.84 2.02 25.26
N HIS A 39 10.11 2.41 25.37
CA HIS A 39 11.08 2.48 24.26
C HIS A 39 10.80 3.55 23.20
N MET A 40 9.82 4.44 23.40
CA MET A 40 9.49 5.47 22.42
C MET A 40 10.61 6.52 22.22
N VAL A 41 10.54 7.24 21.10
CA VAL A 41 11.43 8.38 20.82
C VAL A 41 10.60 9.62 20.55
N LEU A 42 10.82 10.68 21.32
CA LEU A 42 10.20 11.99 21.11
C LEU A 42 11.12 12.90 20.28
N GLN A 43 10.53 13.77 19.48
CA GLN A 43 11.28 14.79 18.75
C GLN A 43 11.89 15.79 19.74
N GLN A 44 13.20 16.01 19.65
CA GLN A 44 13.96 16.92 20.52
C GLN A 44 13.68 18.40 20.24
N GLN A 45 13.88 19.24 21.25
CA GLN A 45 13.78 20.70 21.17
C GLN A 45 12.48 21.19 20.53
N GLN A 46 11.37 20.55 20.88
CA GLN A 46 10.02 20.86 20.41
C GLN A 46 9.00 20.78 21.55
N GLU A 47 7.86 21.43 21.36
CA GLU A 47 6.63 21.13 22.09
C GLU A 47 6.00 19.86 21.49
N VAL A 48 5.88 18.81 22.30
CA VAL A 48 5.21 17.55 21.91
C VAL A 48 3.90 17.40 22.65
N THR A 49 2.88 16.92 21.96
CA THR A 49 1.54 16.72 22.54
C THR A 49 1.38 15.30 23.03
N PHE A 50 0.97 15.12 24.28
CA PHE A 50 0.43 13.86 24.80
C PHE A 50 -1.08 13.94 24.84
N TRP A 51 -1.77 12.86 24.49
CA TRP A 51 -3.23 12.83 24.52
C TRP A 51 -3.77 11.45 24.87
N GLY A 52 -5.03 11.42 25.31
CA GLY A 52 -5.71 10.19 25.68
C GLY A 52 -7.14 10.41 26.18
N GLU A 53 -7.62 9.44 26.96
CA GLU A 53 -8.94 9.50 27.59
C GLU A 53 -8.85 9.22 29.08
N TYR A 54 -9.73 9.84 29.85
CA TYR A 54 -9.97 9.55 31.25
C TYR A 54 -11.40 9.99 31.63
N THR A 55 -11.79 9.80 32.89
CA THR A 55 -13.11 10.21 33.39
C THR A 55 -13.36 11.71 33.07
N PRO A 56 -14.52 12.10 32.50
CA PRO A 56 -14.81 13.48 32.10
C PRO A 56 -14.70 14.51 33.23
N ASN A 57 -14.24 15.71 32.88
CA ASN A 57 -14.06 16.86 33.78
C ASN A 57 -13.14 16.59 35.00
N ARG A 58 -12.11 15.77 34.84
CA ARG A 58 -11.13 15.43 35.89
C ARG A 58 -9.74 15.94 35.53
N GLU A 59 -8.97 16.26 36.57
CA GLU A 59 -7.59 16.70 36.46
C GLU A 59 -6.64 15.51 36.34
N LEU A 60 -5.55 15.72 35.62
CA LEU A 60 -4.41 14.82 35.52
C LEU A 60 -3.13 15.64 35.38
N THR A 61 -1.99 15.03 35.71
CA THR A 61 -0.67 15.64 35.59
C THR A 61 0.22 14.72 34.79
N VAL A 62 0.97 15.27 33.84
CA VAL A 62 2.02 14.57 33.10
C VAL A 62 3.35 15.14 33.54
N SER A 63 4.22 14.28 34.06
CA SER A 63 5.55 14.63 34.54
C SER A 63 6.59 13.84 33.76
N ALA A 64 7.66 14.51 33.37
CA ALA A 64 8.78 13.90 32.66
C ALA A 64 10.05 14.02 33.52
N SER A 65 10.84 12.95 33.58
CA SER A 65 12.06 12.87 34.41
C SER A 65 13.15 13.89 34.04
N TRP A 66 13.02 14.60 32.91
CA TRP A 66 13.88 15.74 32.57
C TRP A 66 13.47 17.08 33.22
N GLY A 67 12.44 17.07 34.07
CA GLY A 67 12.06 18.21 34.92
C GLY A 67 10.78 18.94 34.50
N GLU A 68 10.14 18.54 33.40
CA GLU A 68 8.85 19.11 32.98
C GLU A 68 7.69 18.46 33.74
N GLU A 69 6.72 19.29 34.16
CA GLU A 69 5.47 18.84 34.77
C GLU A 69 4.33 19.76 34.35
N VAL A 70 3.29 19.20 33.75
CA VAL A 70 2.15 19.95 33.23
C VAL A 70 0.85 19.29 33.64
N SER A 71 -0.11 20.09 34.09
CA SER A 71 -1.46 19.61 34.43
C SER A 71 -2.45 19.87 33.31
N ALA A 72 -3.38 18.94 33.11
CA ALA A 72 -4.47 19.03 32.15
C ALA A 72 -5.79 18.63 32.80
N LYS A 73 -6.90 18.94 32.10
CA LYS A 73 -8.24 18.54 32.51
C LYS A 73 -8.94 17.88 31.33
N THR A 74 -9.57 16.73 31.58
CA THR A 74 -10.41 16.08 30.56
C THR A 74 -11.62 16.93 30.22
N ASP A 75 -12.01 16.91 28.95
CA ASP A 75 -13.23 17.56 28.47
C ASP A 75 -14.51 16.83 28.92
N SER A 76 -15.67 17.26 28.42
CA SER A 76 -16.96 16.63 28.71
C SER A 76 -17.12 15.22 28.14
N GLY A 77 -16.33 14.85 27.12
CA GLY A 77 -16.26 13.51 26.54
C GLY A 77 -15.21 12.60 27.20
N GLY A 78 -14.34 13.15 28.04
CA GLY A 78 -13.24 12.46 28.69
C GLY A 78 -11.91 12.53 27.93
N LYS A 79 -11.82 13.24 26.81
CA LYS A 79 -10.55 13.41 26.08
C LYS A 79 -9.66 14.42 26.80
N TRP A 80 -8.36 14.21 26.75
CA TRP A 80 -7.36 15.15 27.26
C TRP A 80 -6.18 15.26 26.31
N GLU A 81 -5.56 16.43 26.31
CA GLU A 81 -4.30 16.69 25.62
C GLU A 81 -3.45 17.65 26.47
N VAL A 82 -2.12 17.53 26.37
CA VAL A 82 -1.17 18.42 27.04
C VAL A 82 0.11 18.52 26.23
N ASN A 83 0.71 19.69 26.19
CA ASN A 83 2.01 19.90 25.56
C ASN A 83 3.12 19.84 26.60
N ILE A 84 4.24 19.23 26.22
CA ILE A 84 5.46 19.16 27.02
C ILE A 84 6.64 19.60 26.16
N ALA A 85 7.47 20.50 26.69
CA ALA A 85 8.73 20.86 26.09
C ALA A 85 9.73 19.68 26.20
N THR A 86 10.36 19.33 25.10
CA THR A 86 11.41 18.30 25.07
C THR A 86 12.81 18.93 25.14
N PRO A 87 13.76 18.32 25.86
CA PRO A 87 15.13 18.81 25.92
C PRO A 87 15.87 18.57 24.60
N GLU A 88 17.17 18.89 24.58
CA GLU A 88 18.11 18.34 23.60
C GLU A 88 18.14 16.81 23.67
N ALA A 89 18.59 16.17 22.58
CA ALA A 89 18.70 14.73 22.45
C ALA A 89 19.38 14.06 23.66
N GLY A 90 18.78 12.97 24.14
CA GLY A 90 19.25 12.27 25.33
C GLY A 90 18.30 11.17 25.81
N GLY A 91 18.49 10.77 27.07
CA GLY A 91 17.76 9.68 27.72
C GLY A 91 18.66 8.50 28.10
N PRO A 92 18.09 7.40 28.62
CA PRO A 92 16.66 7.18 28.76
C PRO A 92 16.02 8.00 29.87
N TYR A 93 14.80 8.47 29.60
CA TYR A 93 13.92 9.17 30.52
C TYR A 93 12.70 8.31 30.86
N SER A 94 11.95 8.72 31.88
CA SER A 94 10.59 8.26 32.16
C SER A 94 9.56 9.39 32.08
N ILE A 95 8.31 9.02 31.80
CA ILE A 95 7.13 9.90 31.84
C ILE A 95 6.07 9.24 32.73
N HIS A 96 5.46 10.01 33.62
CA HIS A 96 4.38 9.56 34.49
C HIS A 96 3.13 10.42 34.26
N ILE A 97 2.02 9.76 33.92
CA ILE A 97 0.69 10.38 33.75
C ILE A 97 -0.14 9.97 34.96
N CYS A 98 -0.43 10.92 35.82
CA CYS A 98 -1.05 10.69 37.12
C CYS A 98 -2.44 11.33 37.19
N THR A 99 -3.43 10.56 37.63
CA THR A 99 -4.73 11.05 38.12
C THR A 99 -4.80 10.83 39.62
N LYS A 100 -5.93 11.21 40.24
CA LYS A 100 -6.17 10.95 41.66
C LYS A 100 -6.14 9.46 42.03
N ASP A 101 -6.48 8.57 41.10
CA ASP A 101 -6.74 7.15 41.34
C ASP A 101 -5.93 6.20 40.44
N SER A 102 -5.10 6.71 39.53
CA SER A 102 -4.34 5.90 38.58
C SER A 102 -3.05 6.59 38.15
N THR A 103 -2.05 5.80 37.78
CA THR A 103 -0.80 6.28 37.20
C THR A 103 -0.40 5.38 36.04
N ILE A 104 -0.09 5.97 34.89
CA ILE A 104 0.61 5.31 33.78
C ILE A 104 2.06 5.75 33.82
N SER A 105 3.00 4.80 33.72
CA SER A 105 4.44 5.09 33.61
C SER A 105 4.94 4.58 32.27
N ILE A 106 5.71 5.42 31.57
CA ILE A 106 6.35 5.12 30.30
C ILE A 106 7.85 5.23 30.53
N ASN A 107 8.60 4.17 30.24
CA ASN A 107 10.02 4.03 30.53
C ASN A 107 10.86 3.86 29.26
N ASP A 108 12.17 4.06 29.37
CA ASP A 108 13.09 4.06 28.21
C ASP A 108 12.66 5.04 27.10
N VAL A 109 12.23 6.24 27.51
CA VAL A 109 11.88 7.31 26.58
C VAL A 109 13.16 8.01 26.13
N LEU A 110 13.44 7.97 24.83
CA LEU A 110 14.53 8.74 24.24
C LEU A 110 14.00 10.05 23.66
N VAL A 111 14.86 11.06 23.66
CA VAL A 111 14.61 12.33 22.98
C VAL A 111 15.65 12.45 21.86
N GLY A 112 15.21 12.72 20.64
CA GLY A 112 16.08 12.70 19.45
C GLY A 112 15.35 13.12 18.17
N GLU A 113 15.69 12.52 17.03
CA GLU A 113 15.06 12.82 15.75
C GLU A 113 14.01 11.76 15.39
N VAL A 114 12.78 12.18 15.10
CA VAL A 114 11.68 11.28 14.74
C VAL A 114 11.29 11.49 13.28
N TRP A 115 11.30 10.43 12.48
CA TRP A 115 10.90 10.48 11.07
C TRP A 115 9.77 9.51 10.77
N LEU A 116 8.86 9.92 9.89
CA LEU A 116 7.82 9.05 9.33
C LEU A 116 8.33 8.38 8.06
N ALA A 117 8.32 7.04 8.01
CA ALA A 117 8.64 6.26 6.82
C ALA A 117 7.36 5.65 6.25
N SER A 118 7.00 6.00 5.01
CA SER A 118 5.73 5.59 4.41
C SER A 118 5.82 5.27 2.92
N GLY A 119 4.74 4.72 2.36
CA GLY A 119 4.64 4.31 0.96
C GLY A 119 4.17 2.87 0.81
N GLN A 120 4.67 2.18 -0.21
CA GLN A 120 4.27 0.82 -0.55
C GLN A 120 5.39 -0.21 -0.32
N SER A 121 5.38 -1.31 -1.07
CA SER A 121 6.21 -2.51 -0.86
C SER A 121 7.71 -2.21 -0.77
N ASN A 122 8.22 -1.23 -1.51
CA ASN A 122 9.63 -0.86 -1.46
C ASN A 122 10.03 -0.15 -0.14
N MET A 123 9.09 0.49 0.56
CA MET A 123 9.23 0.96 1.93
C MET A 123 8.91 -0.14 2.95
N GLU A 124 7.92 -0.99 2.68
CA GLU A 124 7.48 -2.09 3.56
C GLU A 124 8.52 -3.20 3.72
N MET A 125 9.25 -3.50 2.65
CA MET A 125 10.20 -4.61 2.59
C MET A 125 11.17 -4.57 3.77
N THR A 126 11.16 -5.64 4.55
CA THR A 126 11.97 -5.76 5.77
C THR A 126 13.42 -6.09 5.45
N LEU A 127 14.32 -5.97 6.41
CA LEU A 127 15.72 -6.41 6.26
C LEU A 127 15.84 -7.91 5.95
N ASN A 128 14.91 -8.74 6.40
CA ASN A 128 14.83 -10.15 6.01
C ASN A 128 14.52 -10.34 4.51
N GLY A 129 13.90 -9.35 3.87
CA GLY A 129 13.34 -9.45 2.54
C GLY A 129 12.21 -10.49 2.45
N TRP A 130 11.83 -10.82 1.23
CA TRP A 130 10.90 -11.89 0.88
C TRP A 130 11.59 -12.91 -0.06
N PRO A 131 12.53 -13.71 0.48
CA PRO A 131 13.27 -14.70 -0.30
C PRO A 131 12.34 -15.79 -0.88
N PRO A 132 12.74 -16.46 -1.97
CA PRO A 132 14.05 -16.34 -2.62
C PRO A 132 14.15 -15.20 -3.65
N ARG A 133 13.04 -14.56 -4.03
CA ARG A 133 13.01 -13.60 -5.15
C ARG A 133 13.41 -12.19 -4.72
N ASP A 134 12.89 -11.71 -3.58
CA ASP A 134 13.05 -10.33 -3.14
C ASP A 134 13.99 -10.27 -1.94
N THR A 135 15.29 -10.30 -2.18
CA THR A 135 16.30 -10.27 -1.11
C THR A 135 16.79 -8.85 -0.84
N VAL A 136 17.22 -8.55 0.39
CA VAL A 136 18.03 -7.34 0.67
C VAL A 136 19.52 -7.70 0.59
N GLN A 137 20.28 -6.93 -0.19
CA GLN A 137 21.72 -7.13 -0.33
C GLN A 137 22.40 -7.00 1.04
N ASN A 138 23.29 -7.95 1.36
CA ASN A 138 24.02 -8.03 2.64
C ASN A 138 23.17 -8.16 3.92
N ALA A 139 21.87 -8.47 3.80
CA ALA A 139 20.94 -8.57 4.92
C ALA A 139 21.48 -9.34 6.14
N LYS A 140 21.96 -10.57 5.93
CA LYS A 140 22.44 -11.45 7.00
C LYS A 140 23.53 -10.79 7.85
N LYS A 141 24.49 -10.13 7.20
CA LYS A 141 25.59 -9.44 7.88
C LYS A 141 25.07 -8.21 8.63
N VAL A 142 24.27 -7.39 7.95
CA VAL A 142 23.68 -6.17 8.52
C VAL A 142 22.87 -6.50 9.79
N ILE A 143 22.02 -7.52 9.74
CA ILE A 143 21.21 -7.96 10.87
C ILE A 143 22.11 -8.42 12.02
N ALA A 144 23.08 -9.30 11.76
CA ALA A 144 23.96 -9.83 12.80
C ALA A 144 24.80 -8.76 13.52
N GLU A 145 25.12 -7.67 12.83
CA GLU A 145 25.96 -6.57 13.34
C GLU A 145 25.16 -5.43 13.96
N ALA A 146 23.85 -5.36 13.76
CA ALA A 146 23.04 -4.20 14.14
C ALA A 146 22.88 -4.02 15.66
N ARG A 147 23.72 -3.19 16.27
CA ARG A 147 23.67 -2.84 17.69
C ARG A 147 23.51 -1.33 17.86
N TYR A 148 22.27 -0.86 17.84
CA TYR A 148 21.94 0.57 17.86
C TYR A 148 20.99 0.88 19.03
N PRO A 149 21.50 0.96 20.28
CA PRO A 149 20.66 1.13 21.47
C PRO A 149 19.94 2.48 21.53
N GLY A 150 20.26 3.45 20.66
CA GLY A 150 19.51 4.71 20.50
C GLY A 150 18.61 4.76 19.27
N PHE A 151 18.51 3.69 18.48
CA PHE A 151 17.59 3.60 17.34
C PHE A 151 16.36 2.77 17.74
N ARG A 152 15.17 3.33 17.51
CA ARG A 152 13.87 2.68 17.68
C ARG A 152 13.04 2.74 16.40
N MET A 153 12.24 1.71 16.14
CA MET A 153 11.22 1.73 15.10
C MET A 153 9.88 1.29 15.66
N LEU A 154 8.83 2.08 15.44
CA LEU A 154 7.43 1.68 15.61
C LEU A 154 6.88 1.31 14.24
N THR A 155 6.40 0.09 14.07
CA THR A 155 5.72 -0.33 12.85
C THR A 155 4.21 -0.28 13.08
N VAL A 156 3.51 0.53 12.28
CA VAL A 156 2.06 0.65 12.28
C VAL A 156 1.46 -0.59 11.62
N GLU A 157 0.56 -1.26 12.32
CA GLU A 157 -0.20 -2.37 11.75
C GLU A 157 -1.12 -1.88 10.62
N THR A 158 -1.21 -2.67 9.56
CA THR A 158 -2.05 -2.40 8.40
C THR A 158 -3.52 -2.46 8.78
N ASN A 159 -4.20 -1.30 8.80
CA ASN A 159 -5.60 -1.22 9.23
C ASN A 159 -6.33 -0.11 8.45
N PRO A 160 -6.89 -0.40 7.26
CA PRO A 160 -7.56 0.61 6.44
C PRO A 160 -8.90 0.98 7.06
N SER A 161 -9.34 2.22 6.88
CA SER A 161 -10.63 2.69 7.41
C SER A 161 -11.31 3.72 6.51
N ASP A 162 -12.64 3.63 6.34
CA ASP A 162 -13.44 4.70 5.72
C ASP A 162 -13.59 5.94 6.62
N LYS A 163 -13.23 5.83 7.90
CA LYS A 163 -13.29 6.94 8.85
C LYS A 163 -11.94 7.12 9.54
N PRO A 164 -11.51 8.37 9.82
CA PRO A 164 -10.29 8.61 10.56
C PRO A 164 -10.27 7.87 11.90
N PHE A 165 -9.19 7.15 12.19
CA PHE A 165 -8.95 6.59 13.51
C PHE A 165 -8.25 7.59 14.42
N ASP A 166 -8.46 7.44 15.73
CA ASP A 166 -7.81 8.26 16.76
C ASP A 166 -6.50 7.61 17.27
N THR A 167 -6.21 6.35 16.88
CA THR A 167 -5.02 5.60 17.32
C THR A 167 -4.57 4.56 16.28
N VAL A 168 -3.33 4.09 16.40
CA VAL A 168 -2.79 2.94 15.66
C VAL A 168 -2.43 1.78 16.59
N ALA A 169 -2.26 0.59 16.03
CA ALA A 169 -1.59 -0.53 16.68
C ALA A 169 -0.13 -0.61 16.19
N GLY A 170 0.77 -1.03 17.09
CA GLY A 170 2.21 -1.04 16.89
C GLY A 170 2.94 -0.79 18.21
N ASN A 171 4.20 -1.20 18.30
CA ASN A 171 5.05 -0.96 19.47
C ASN A 171 6.40 -0.42 19.03
N TRP A 172 7.01 0.43 19.85
CA TRP A 172 8.40 0.85 19.65
C TRP A 172 9.35 -0.30 19.95
N VAL A 173 10.26 -0.59 19.01
CA VAL A 173 11.21 -1.70 19.12
C VAL A 173 12.65 -1.19 19.04
N VAL A 174 13.50 -1.64 19.96
CA VAL A 174 14.95 -1.38 19.97
C VAL A 174 15.62 -2.02 18.76
N ALA A 175 16.49 -1.29 18.07
CA ALA A 175 17.31 -1.83 16.99
C ALA A 175 18.46 -2.70 17.54
N SER A 176 18.27 -4.02 17.48
CA SER A 176 19.23 -5.04 17.93
C SER A 176 19.32 -6.17 16.89
N PRO A 177 20.32 -7.08 16.99
CA PRO A 177 20.43 -8.18 16.04
C PRO A 177 19.20 -9.12 16.03
N GLY A 178 18.47 -9.19 17.14
CA GLY A 178 17.26 -10.02 17.26
C GLY A 178 15.99 -9.37 16.73
N THR A 179 15.99 -8.07 16.42
CA THR A 179 14.78 -7.30 16.09
C THR A 179 14.84 -6.67 14.71
N VAL A 180 16.01 -6.19 14.25
CA VAL A 180 16.09 -5.40 13.01
C VAL A 180 15.70 -6.17 11.75
N GLY A 181 15.69 -7.51 11.78
CA GLY A 181 15.26 -8.33 10.65
C GLY A 181 13.84 -8.00 10.17
N THR A 182 12.95 -7.55 11.06
CA THR A 182 11.57 -7.16 10.72
C THR A 182 11.40 -5.67 10.40
N PHE A 183 12.45 -4.85 10.57
CA PHE A 183 12.36 -3.42 10.26
C PHE A 183 12.36 -3.20 8.75
N SER A 184 11.65 -2.18 8.28
CA SER A 184 11.80 -1.67 6.91
C SER A 184 13.27 -1.50 6.57
N ALA A 185 13.75 -2.15 5.50
CA ALA A 185 15.14 -2.08 5.09
C ALA A 185 15.53 -0.66 4.68
N THR A 186 14.69 0.01 3.89
CA THR A 186 14.92 1.39 3.45
C THR A 186 15.00 2.33 4.66
N ALA A 187 14.03 2.26 5.57
CA ALA A 187 14.00 3.13 6.74
C ALA A 187 15.11 2.80 7.74
N PHE A 188 15.50 1.52 7.88
CA PHE A 188 16.65 1.11 8.68
C PHE A 188 17.94 1.74 8.19
N PHE A 189 18.23 1.69 6.88
CA PHE A 189 19.46 2.25 6.35
C PHE A 189 19.49 3.78 6.39
N PHE A 190 18.32 4.42 6.26
CA PHE A 190 18.14 5.85 6.51
C PHE A 190 18.48 6.20 7.96
N ALA A 191 17.81 5.57 8.93
CA ALA A 191 17.98 5.82 10.35
C ALA A 191 19.40 5.53 10.83
N ARG A 192 20.00 4.43 10.36
CA ARG A 192 21.38 4.05 10.69
C ARG A 192 22.36 5.15 10.30
N ARG A 193 22.25 5.70 9.07
CA ARG A 193 23.16 6.76 8.64
C ARG A 193 22.97 8.03 9.47
N LEU A 194 21.73 8.42 9.77
CA LEU A 194 21.48 9.58 10.65
C LEU A 194 22.05 9.35 12.06
N TYR A 195 21.84 8.17 12.63
CA TYR A 195 22.35 7.80 13.94
C TYR A 195 23.87 7.91 14.01
N GLU A 196 24.58 7.37 13.00
CA GLU A 196 26.04 7.38 12.91
C GLU A 196 26.62 8.80 12.71
N GLU A 197 25.92 9.68 11.96
CA GLU A 197 26.43 11.00 11.57
C GLU A 197 26.03 12.15 12.51
N LEU A 198 24.90 11.99 13.22
CA LEU A 198 24.37 12.97 14.18
C LEU A 198 24.71 12.59 15.61
N ASN A 199 24.92 11.31 15.90
CA ASN A 199 25.20 10.78 17.24
C ASN A 199 24.10 11.11 18.27
N VAL A 200 22.84 11.10 17.82
CA VAL A 200 21.63 11.31 18.63
C VAL A 200 20.66 10.13 18.48
N PRO A 201 19.72 9.90 19.41
CA PRO A 201 18.68 8.91 19.23
C PRO A 201 17.84 9.15 17.97
N ILE A 202 17.48 8.07 17.27
CA ILE A 202 16.65 8.13 16.06
C ILE A 202 15.41 7.26 16.27
N GLY A 203 14.24 7.86 16.08
CA GLY A 203 12.95 7.17 16.04
C GLY A 203 12.40 7.13 14.62
N ILE A 204 11.96 5.95 14.18
CA ILE A 204 11.18 5.81 12.94
C ILE A 204 9.77 5.35 13.26
N ILE A 205 8.77 6.10 12.79
CA ILE A 205 7.40 5.60 12.68
C ILE A 205 7.24 5.07 11.26
N HIS A 206 7.07 3.76 11.10
CA HIS A 206 6.94 3.09 9.81
C HIS A 206 5.46 2.76 9.55
N SER A 207 4.88 3.37 8.52
CA SER A 207 3.48 3.19 8.11
C SER A 207 3.41 3.01 6.60
N SER A 208 3.38 1.76 6.13
CA SER A 208 3.39 1.44 4.69
C SER A 208 2.55 0.20 4.39
N TRP A 209 2.14 0.03 3.14
CA TRP A 209 1.46 -1.19 2.70
C TRP A 209 1.74 -1.46 1.21
N GLY A 210 2.27 -2.65 0.92
CA GLY A 210 2.54 -3.17 -0.42
C GLY A 210 1.39 -3.03 -1.42
N GLY A 211 1.74 -2.66 -2.66
CA GLY A 211 0.79 -2.58 -3.77
C GLY A 211 -0.19 -1.40 -3.73
N THR A 212 0.02 -0.43 -2.83
CA THR A 212 -0.94 0.67 -2.61
C THR A 212 -0.71 1.91 -3.48
N VAL A 213 -1.80 2.59 -3.83
CA VAL A 213 -1.83 3.81 -4.67
C VAL A 213 -1.81 5.07 -3.80
N ALA A 214 -1.24 6.17 -4.31
CA ALA A 214 -1.07 7.41 -3.53
C ALA A 214 -2.40 7.99 -3.00
N GLU A 215 -3.49 7.87 -3.74
CA GLU A 215 -4.80 8.39 -3.31
C GLU A 215 -5.37 7.67 -2.09
N ALA A 216 -4.93 6.46 -1.77
CA ALA A 216 -5.32 5.80 -0.53
C ALA A 216 -4.70 6.49 0.70
N TRP A 217 -3.57 7.18 0.52
CA TRP A 217 -2.76 7.83 1.54
C TRP A 217 -3.01 9.33 1.67
N THR A 218 -3.86 9.92 0.82
CA THR A 218 -4.28 11.32 0.89
C THR A 218 -5.59 11.45 1.66
N SER A 219 -5.77 12.51 2.46
CA SER A 219 -7.04 12.73 3.12
C SER A 219 -8.17 12.99 2.12
N GLU A 220 -9.41 12.71 2.52
CA GLU A 220 -10.57 12.98 1.68
C GLU A 220 -10.64 14.46 1.25
N GLY A 221 -10.35 15.38 2.17
CA GLY A 221 -10.33 16.81 1.86
C GLY A 221 -9.30 17.14 0.79
N GLY A 222 -8.10 16.58 0.89
CA GLY A 222 -7.05 16.74 -0.12
C GLY A 222 -7.45 16.20 -1.49
N LEU A 223 -8.12 15.04 -1.54
CA LEU A 223 -8.57 14.42 -2.78
C LEU A 223 -9.75 15.15 -3.44
N ARG A 224 -10.71 15.63 -2.66
CA ARG A 224 -11.87 16.36 -3.21
C ARG A 224 -11.46 17.64 -3.93
N ASN A 225 -10.38 18.28 -3.48
CA ASN A 225 -9.81 19.45 -4.14
C ASN A 225 -9.26 19.14 -5.55
N LEU A 226 -8.90 17.88 -5.83
CA LEU A 226 -8.44 17.44 -7.15
C LEU A 226 -9.60 17.10 -8.09
N GLY A 227 -10.78 16.79 -7.56
CA GLY A 227 -11.99 16.43 -8.32
C GLY A 227 -12.02 15.01 -8.90
N ASP A 228 -10.87 14.38 -9.13
CA ASP A 228 -10.76 13.08 -9.82
C ASP A 228 -11.39 11.90 -9.06
N PHE A 229 -11.58 12.03 -7.75
CA PHE A 229 -11.94 10.92 -6.85
C PHE A 229 -13.35 11.04 -6.25
N ASN A 230 -14.10 12.09 -6.58
CA ASN A 230 -15.37 12.43 -5.92
C ASN A 230 -16.40 11.28 -5.99
N GLU A 231 -16.59 10.69 -7.18
CA GLU A 231 -17.54 9.60 -7.38
C GLU A 231 -17.23 8.39 -6.49
N VAL A 232 -15.96 7.98 -6.44
CA VAL A 232 -15.52 6.85 -5.62
C VAL A 232 -15.62 7.18 -4.13
N LEU A 233 -15.24 8.40 -3.71
CA LEU A 233 -15.36 8.84 -2.33
C LEU A 233 -16.82 8.85 -1.85
N ASP A 234 -17.75 9.30 -2.69
CA ASP A 234 -19.18 9.32 -2.37
C ASP A 234 -19.73 7.89 -2.29
N ALA A 235 -19.30 6.99 -3.17
CA ALA A 235 -19.66 5.58 -3.12
C ALA A 235 -19.17 4.88 -1.85
N VAL A 236 -17.90 5.08 -1.46
CA VAL A 236 -17.30 4.53 -0.23
C VAL A 236 -18.03 5.00 1.03
N LYS A 237 -18.58 6.21 1.01
CA LYS A 237 -19.26 6.84 2.15
C LYS A 237 -20.70 6.40 2.37
N THR A 238 -21.33 5.72 1.42
CA THR A 238 -22.70 5.25 1.61
C THR A 238 -22.73 4.14 2.66
N SER A 239 -22.97 4.53 3.92
CA SER A 239 -23.13 3.63 5.07
C SER A 239 -24.15 2.52 4.82
N ASP A 240 -25.10 2.77 3.92
CA ASP A 240 -26.11 1.82 3.49
C ASP A 240 -25.53 0.63 2.73
N VAL A 241 -24.46 0.79 1.93
CA VAL A 241 -23.89 -0.33 1.15
C VAL A 241 -23.20 -1.33 2.07
N ARG A 242 -22.36 -0.85 2.99
CA ARG A 242 -21.71 -1.74 3.98
C ARG A 242 -22.68 -2.35 4.96
N LYS A 243 -23.66 -1.57 5.44
CA LYS A 243 -24.68 -2.10 6.33
C LYS A 243 -25.52 -3.16 5.64
N LYS A 244 -25.96 -2.92 4.40
CA LYS A 244 -26.67 -3.93 3.60
C LYS A 244 -25.81 -5.16 3.35
N ALA A 245 -24.52 -5.00 3.05
CA ALA A 245 -23.60 -6.12 2.91
C ALA A 245 -23.48 -6.92 4.22
N ALA A 246 -23.23 -6.26 5.35
CA ALA A 246 -23.13 -6.91 6.65
C ALA A 246 -24.44 -7.62 7.05
N ASP A 247 -25.58 -6.96 6.88
CA ASP A 247 -26.91 -7.52 7.15
C ASP A 247 -27.21 -8.73 6.24
N TRP A 248 -26.76 -8.68 4.97
CA TRP A 248 -26.89 -9.79 4.04
C TRP A 248 -26.01 -10.98 4.42
N PHE A 249 -24.72 -10.74 4.72
CA PHE A 249 -23.76 -11.77 5.13
C PHE A 249 -24.15 -12.44 6.46
N ALA A 250 -24.77 -11.69 7.38
CA ALA A 250 -25.25 -12.23 8.66
C ALA A 250 -26.32 -13.33 8.51
N ASN A 251 -26.94 -13.48 7.33
CA ASN A 251 -27.92 -14.54 7.07
C ASN A 251 -27.26 -15.88 6.68
N TRP A 252 -25.94 -15.93 6.54
CA TRP A 252 -25.20 -17.11 6.06
C TRP A 252 -24.30 -17.69 7.15
N ASN A 253 -24.00 -18.99 7.03
CA ASN A 253 -23.09 -19.65 7.94
C ASN A 253 -21.67 -19.16 7.69
N GLU A 254 -21.03 -18.63 8.72
CA GLU A 254 -19.63 -18.25 8.66
C GLU A 254 -18.68 -19.44 8.88
N MET A 255 -17.51 -19.34 8.27
CA MET A 255 -16.39 -20.27 8.40
C MET A 255 -15.11 -19.47 8.48
N GLU A 256 -14.22 -19.84 9.39
CA GLU A 256 -12.92 -19.19 9.53
C GLU A 256 -12.03 -19.46 8.30
N MET A 257 -11.20 -18.48 7.96
CA MET A 257 -10.23 -18.65 6.90
C MET A 257 -9.12 -19.63 7.34
N PRO A 258 -8.75 -20.60 6.50
CA PRO A 258 -7.58 -21.43 6.74
C PRO A 258 -6.29 -20.60 6.91
N LEU A 259 -5.44 -21.00 7.85
CA LEU A 259 -4.18 -20.34 8.18
C LEU A 259 -2.96 -21.09 7.62
N THR A 260 -3.12 -22.35 7.26
CA THR A 260 -2.06 -23.23 6.78
C THR A 260 -2.41 -23.87 5.43
N ASP A 261 -1.39 -24.26 4.66
CA ASP A 261 -1.59 -24.96 3.39
C ASP A 261 -2.33 -26.29 3.57
N GLU A 262 -2.13 -26.98 4.71
CA GLU A 262 -2.84 -28.22 5.03
C GLU A 262 -4.35 -28.00 5.23
N GLU A 263 -4.73 -26.94 5.94
CA GLU A 263 -6.14 -26.56 6.10
C GLU A 263 -6.75 -26.16 4.75
N TRP A 264 -6.01 -25.44 3.90
CA TRP A 264 -6.45 -25.10 2.54
C TRP A 264 -6.68 -26.34 1.67
N GLN A 265 -5.80 -27.34 1.74
CA GLN A 265 -5.94 -28.59 0.98
C GLN A 265 -7.15 -29.41 1.41
N ASN A 266 -7.53 -29.31 2.68
CA ASN A 266 -8.64 -30.05 3.29
C ASN A 266 -9.95 -29.25 3.39
N ILE A 267 -10.00 -28.02 2.85
CA ILE A 267 -11.18 -27.16 2.93
C ILE A 267 -12.41 -27.82 2.29
N SER A 268 -13.54 -27.75 2.99
CA SER A 268 -14.83 -28.28 2.56
C SER A 268 -15.94 -27.28 2.82
N PHE A 269 -16.78 -27.04 1.81
CA PHE A 269 -17.96 -26.19 1.93
C PHE A 269 -19.26 -27.02 1.96
N SER A 270 -19.14 -28.33 2.23
CA SER A 270 -20.25 -29.30 2.12
C SER A 270 -20.88 -29.33 0.72
N ASP A 271 -20.03 -29.25 -0.30
CA ASP A 271 -20.37 -28.89 -1.69
C ASP A 271 -20.02 -29.99 -2.72
N LEU A 272 -19.47 -31.13 -2.27
CA LEU A 272 -18.90 -32.17 -3.15
C LEU A 272 -19.92 -32.89 -4.04
N GLU A 273 -21.22 -32.74 -3.78
CA GLU A 273 -22.26 -33.22 -4.70
C GLU A 273 -22.13 -32.56 -6.08
N ALA A 274 -21.66 -31.32 -6.15
CA ALA A 274 -21.35 -30.61 -7.39
C ALA A 274 -20.18 -31.22 -8.19
N ALA A 275 -19.42 -32.18 -7.65
CA ALA A 275 -18.42 -32.90 -8.43
C ALA A 275 -19.04 -34.08 -9.22
N GLN A 276 -20.20 -34.58 -8.79
CA GLN A 276 -20.75 -35.84 -9.29
C GLN A 276 -21.18 -35.74 -10.76
N ALA A 277 -21.01 -36.84 -11.50
CA ALA A 277 -21.33 -36.89 -12.93
C ALA A 277 -22.82 -36.68 -13.21
N ASN A 278 -23.68 -37.16 -12.32
CA ASN A 278 -25.15 -37.10 -12.43
C ASN A 278 -25.77 -35.89 -11.70
N PHE A 279 -24.96 -34.96 -11.19
CA PHE A 279 -25.48 -33.75 -10.57
C PHE A 279 -26.20 -32.88 -11.60
N ASP A 280 -27.42 -32.44 -11.25
CA ASP A 280 -28.23 -31.57 -12.10
C ASP A 280 -27.81 -30.11 -11.94
N ASP A 281 -27.06 -29.61 -12.91
CA ASP A 281 -26.63 -28.23 -13.02
C ASP A 281 -27.46 -27.45 -14.07
N SER A 282 -28.64 -27.94 -14.48
CA SER A 282 -29.47 -27.30 -15.53
C SER A 282 -29.83 -25.85 -15.21
N HIS A 283 -29.95 -25.51 -13.93
CA HIS A 283 -30.29 -24.18 -13.44
C HIS A 283 -29.08 -23.26 -13.18
N TRP A 284 -27.85 -23.72 -13.42
CA TRP A 284 -26.66 -22.92 -13.18
C TRP A 284 -26.42 -21.92 -14.32
N ASP A 285 -25.95 -20.74 -13.94
CA ASP A 285 -25.52 -19.71 -14.88
C ASP A 285 -24.29 -20.16 -15.67
N THR A 286 -23.97 -19.43 -16.75
CA THR A 286 -22.84 -19.76 -17.63
C THR A 286 -21.80 -18.66 -17.71
N VAL A 287 -20.54 -19.07 -17.87
CA VAL A 287 -19.38 -18.20 -18.02
C VAL A 287 -18.46 -18.73 -19.12
N GLY A 288 -17.81 -17.83 -19.86
CA GLY A 288 -16.81 -18.21 -20.86
C GLY A 288 -15.44 -18.40 -20.22
N LEU A 289 -14.84 -19.58 -20.37
CA LEU A 289 -13.47 -19.89 -19.92
C LEU A 289 -12.58 -20.30 -21.11
N PRO A 290 -11.28 -19.96 -21.12
CA PRO A 290 -10.57 -19.15 -20.14
C PRO A 290 -11.07 -17.70 -20.08
N GLY A 291 -11.09 -17.12 -18.89
CA GLY A 291 -11.75 -15.84 -18.63
C GLY A 291 -11.76 -15.48 -17.15
N ARG A 292 -12.33 -14.31 -16.85
CA ARG A 292 -12.52 -13.80 -15.49
C ARG A 292 -13.82 -14.31 -14.89
N PHE A 293 -13.79 -14.62 -13.59
CA PHE A 293 -14.97 -15.03 -12.82
C PHE A 293 -15.18 -14.18 -11.54
N ASP A 294 -14.31 -13.21 -11.28
CA ASP A 294 -14.34 -12.30 -10.11
C ASP A 294 -15.38 -11.17 -10.21
N LYS A 295 -16.35 -11.30 -11.14
CA LYS A 295 -17.44 -10.32 -11.31
C LYS A 295 -18.77 -11.04 -11.40
N ILE A 296 -19.68 -10.71 -10.49
CA ILE A 296 -21.07 -11.18 -10.49
C ILE A 296 -21.97 -9.93 -10.52
N GLY A 297 -22.64 -9.70 -11.65
CA GLY A 297 -23.36 -8.45 -11.89
C GLY A 297 -22.42 -7.24 -11.99
N SER A 298 -22.73 -6.18 -11.24
CA SER A 298 -21.90 -4.97 -11.08
C SER A 298 -20.84 -5.07 -9.98
N GLY A 299 -20.94 -6.07 -9.09
CA GLY A 299 -20.06 -6.23 -7.93
C GLY A 299 -18.84 -7.11 -8.17
N VAL A 300 -17.83 -6.93 -7.32
CA VAL A 300 -16.66 -7.83 -7.22
C VAL A 300 -17.05 -9.09 -6.44
N PHE A 301 -16.32 -10.18 -6.70
CA PHE A 301 -16.48 -11.46 -6.01
C PHE A 301 -15.10 -12.01 -5.60
N ASP A 302 -14.90 -12.24 -4.30
CA ASP A 302 -13.82 -13.05 -3.73
C ASP A 302 -14.45 -14.23 -2.99
N GLY A 303 -14.02 -15.46 -3.25
CA GLY A 303 -14.59 -16.64 -2.62
C GLY A 303 -14.39 -17.93 -3.39
N ALA A 304 -15.30 -18.89 -3.19
CA ALA A 304 -15.25 -20.19 -3.84
C ALA A 304 -16.41 -20.39 -4.82
N MET A 305 -16.10 -20.95 -6.00
CA MET A 305 -17.06 -21.25 -7.06
C MET A 305 -16.81 -22.63 -7.67
N TRP A 306 -17.88 -23.30 -8.08
CA TRP A 306 -17.83 -24.45 -8.97
C TRP A 306 -17.95 -24.03 -10.42
N PHE A 307 -17.22 -24.70 -11.29
CA PHE A 307 -17.34 -24.66 -12.74
C PHE A 307 -17.55 -26.08 -13.25
N ARG A 308 -18.56 -26.31 -14.08
CA ARG A 308 -18.92 -27.62 -14.62
C ARG A 308 -19.08 -27.60 -16.14
N LYS A 309 -18.64 -28.67 -16.78
CA LYS A 309 -18.79 -28.88 -18.23
C LYS A 309 -18.82 -30.37 -18.56
N THR A 310 -19.53 -30.71 -19.63
CA THR A 310 -19.49 -32.06 -20.22
C THR A 310 -18.61 -32.07 -21.46
N PHE A 311 -17.98 -33.21 -21.72
CA PHE A 311 -17.15 -33.46 -22.90
C PHE A 311 -17.29 -34.91 -23.35
N THR A 312 -17.09 -35.16 -24.64
CA THR A 312 -17.24 -36.51 -25.22
C THR A 312 -15.89 -37.13 -25.48
N VAL A 313 -15.70 -38.37 -25.01
CA VAL A 313 -14.49 -39.18 -25.21
C VAL A 313 -14.83 -40.34 -26.14
N GLU A 314 -14.12 -40.43 -27.27
CA GLU A 314 -14.30 -41.53 -28.25
C GLU A 314 -13.51 -42.79 -27.84
N ASN A 315 -12.34 -42.60 -27.24
CA ASN A 315 -11.45 -43.68 -26.80
C ASN A 315 -11.16 -43.58 -25.29
N ALA A 316 -11.90 -44.33 -24.48
CA ALA A 316 -11.71 -44.36 -23.03
C ALA A 316 -10.71 -45.45 -22.55
N GLU A 317 -9.95 -46.08 -23.46
CA GLU A 317 -9.02 -47.17 -23.12
C GLU A 317 -7.59 -46.68 -22.81
N VAL A 318 -7.36 -45.38 -22.92
CA VAL A 318 -6.06 -44.71 -22.69
C VAL A 318 -6.21 -43.56 -21.71
N ASP A 319 -5.15 -43.25 -20.99
CA ASP A 319 -5.11 -42.09 -20.11
C ASP A 319 -5.10 -40.81 -20.93
N TYR A 320 -5.72 -39.76 -20.38
CA TYR A 320 -5.66 -38.41 -20.92
C TYR A 320 -4.83 -37.52 -20.00
N VAL A 321 -4.42 -36.36 -20.50
CA VAL A 321 -3.80 -35.29 -19.72
C VAL A 321 -4.61 -34.03 -19.92
N LEU A 322 -5.15 -33.52 -18.81
CA LEU A 322 -5.80 -32.22 -18.73
C LEU A 322 -4.73 -31.15 -18.52
N ARG A 323 -4.69 -30.18 -19.42
CA ARG A 323 -3.83 -28.99 -19.33
C ARG A 323 -4.69 -27.75 -19.26
N THR A 324 -4.48 -26.96 -18.22
CA THR A 324 -5.03 -25.61 -18.12
C THR A 324 -3.88 -24.65 -17.93
N GLY A 325 -4.04 -23.41 -18.40
CA GLY A 325 -3.19 -22.35 -17.87
C GLY A 325 -3.52 -22.05 -16.39
N PRO A 326 -2.88 -21.04 -15.78
CA PRO A 326 -3.07 -20.77 -14.35
C PRO A 326 -4.52 -20.52 -13.97
N ILE A 327 -4.97 -21.17 -12.90
CA ILE A 327 -6.23 -20.85 -12.20
C ILE A 327 -5.83 -19.99 -11.00
N ASN A 328 -6.38 -18.78 -10.92
CA ASN A 328 -5.99 -17.79 -9.90
C ASN A 328 -6.21 -18.37 -8.49
N ASP A 329 -5.25 -18.10 -7.62
CA ASP A 329 -5.12 -18.64 -6.26
C ASP A 329 -5.13 -20.17 -6.16
N MET A 330 -6.31 -20.80 -6.09
CA MET A 330 -6.43 -22.21 -5.71
C MET A 330 -7.55 -22.93 -6.47
N ASP A 331 -7.40 -24.25 -6.62
CA ASP A 331 -8.39 -25.09 -7.28
C ASP A 331 -8.39 -26.55 -6.81
N ALA A 332 -9.48 -27.24 -7.10
CA ALA A 332 -9.60 -28.69 -7.06
C ALA A 332 -10.38 -29.17 -8.27
N THR A 333 -9.80 -30.07 -9.06
CA THR A 333 -10.37 -30.57 -10.31
C THR A 333 -10.83 -32.02 -10.19
N TYR A 334 -12.00 -32.32 -10.75
CA TYR A 334 -12.69 -33.59 -10.67
C TYR A 334 -13.13 -34.07 -12.06
N ILE A 335 -13.04 -35.37 -12.30
CA ILE A 335 -13.59 -36.05 -13.47
C ILE A 335 -14.58 -37.10 -12.98
N ASN A 336 -15.81 -37.02 -13.46
CA ASN A 336 -16.90 -37.95 -13.12
C ASN A 336 -17.05 -38.19 -11.59
N GLY A 337 -16.88 -37.14 -10.78
CA GLY A 337 -17.00 -37.21 -9.32
C GLY A 337 -15.72 -37.54 -8.56
N GLN A 338 -14.62 -37.88 -9.23
CA GLN A 338 -13.35 -38.23 -8.60
C GLN A 338 -12.33 -37.11 -8.76
N LYS A 339 -11.68 -36.68 -7.65
CA LYS A 339 -10.65 -35.64 -7.67
C LYS A 339 -9.40 -36.17 -8.37
N ILE A 340 -8.90 -35.43 -9.36
CA ILE A 340 -7.70 -35.78 -10.13
C ILE A 340 -6.51 -34.87 -9.82
N GLY A 341 -6.74 -33.70 -9.22
CA GLY A 341 -5.69 -32.76 -8.89
C GLY A 341 -6.20 -31.37 -8.49
N GLY A 342 -5.32 -30.39 -8.60
CA GLY A 342 -5.51 -28.99 -8.19
C GLY A 342 -4.42 -28.53 -7.23
N LEU A 343 -4.29 -27.22 -7.05
CA LEU A 343 -3.32 -26.61 -6.12
C LEU A 343 -4.06 -25.78 -5.07
N ALA A 344 -3.71 -25.97 -3.80
CA ALA A 344 -4.27 -25.21 -2.69
C ALA A 344 -3.13 -24.78 -1.75
N GLY A 345 -3.22 -23.55 -1.23
CA GLY A 345 -2.16 -22.90 -0.48
C GLY A 345 -1.63 -21.63 -1.16
N GLU A 346 -0.53 -21.09 -0.65
CA GLU A 346 0.01 -19.82 -1.15
C GLU A 346 0.83 -19.95 -2.45
N ASN A 347 0.92 -18.86 -3.23
CA ASN A 347 1.81 -18.71 -4.39
C ASN A 347 1.53 -19.57 -5.65
N PHE A 348 0.36 -20.21 -5.76
CA PHE A 348 0.00 -21.02 -6.95
C PHE A 348 -0.74 -20.27 -8.07
N TRP A 349 -1.09 -19.00 -7.86
CA TRP A 349 -1.89 -18.15 -8.76
C TRP A 349 -1.34 -17.97 -10.19
N LYS A 350 -0.06 -18.26 -10.42
CA LYS A 350 0.62 -18.19 -11.73
C LYS A 350 1.01 -19.54 -12.32
N THR A 351 0.66 -20.64 -11.67
CA THR A 351 1.16 -21.96 -12.03
C THR A 351 0.18 -22.64 -13.00
N PRO A 352 0.56 -23.01 -14.23
CA PRO A 352 -0.30 -23.83 -15.09
C PRO A 352 -0.63 -25.18 -14.43
N ARG A 353 -1.77 -25.78 -14.77
CA ARG A 353 -2.12 -27.12 -14.26
C ARG A 353 -1.90 -28.15 -15.35
N GLU A 354 -1.25 -29.26 -14.98
CA GLU A 354 -1.15 -30.46 -15.80
C GLU A 354 -1.52 -31.66 -14.91
N MET A 355 -2.59 -32.35 -15.27
CA MET A 355 -3.17 -33.43 -14.46
C MET A 355 -3.45 -34.64 -15.33
N VAL A 356 -2.99 -35.81 -14.90
CA VAL A 356 -3.35 -37.09 -15.54
C VAL A 356 -4.80 -37.41 -15.23
N VAL A 357 -5.55 -37.79 -16.26
CA VAL A 357 -6.91 -38.31 -16.16
C VAL A 357 -6.84 -39.81 -16.45
N PRO A 358 -6.87 -40.65 -15.41
CA PRO A 358 -6.81 -42.09 -15.58
C PRO A 358 -8.00 -42.59 -16.42
N LYS A 359 -7.73 -43.50 -17.34
CA LYS A 359 -8.76 -44.16 -18.16
C LYS A 359 -9.86 -44.82 -17.34
N THR A 360 -9.54 -45.27 -16.13
CA THR A 360 -10.50 -45.86 -15.18
C THR A 360 -11.59 -44.89 -14.72
N LEU A 361 -11.37 -43.58 -14.87
CA LEU A 361 -12.36 -42.54 -14.58
C LEU A 361 -13.20 -42.15 -15.80
N LEU A 362 -12.79 -42.55 -17.00
CA LEU A 362 -13.42 -42.15 -18.27
C LEU A 362 -14.43 -43.19 -18.73
N LYS A 363 -15.43 -42.71 -19.46
CA LYS A 363 -16.40 -43.53 -20.18
C LYS A 363 -16.36 -43.16 -21.65
N LYS A 364 -16.55 -44.13 -22.54
CA LYS A 364 -16.83 -43.81 -23.95
C LYS A 364 -18.15 -43.04 -24.01
N GLY A 365 -18.17 -41.92 -24.72
CA GLY A 365 -19.29 -40.98 -24.75
C GLY A 365 -19.10 -39.82 -23.76
N VAL A 366 -20.20 -39.39 -23.13
CA VAL A 366 -20.24 -38.17 -22.30
C VAL A 366 -19.57 -38.39 -20.95
N ASN A 367 -18.69 -37.46 -20.59
CA ASN A 367 -18.02 -37.34 -19.30
C ASN A 367 -18.23 -35.94 -18.72
N THR A 368 -18.08 -35.80 -17.41
CA THR A 368 -18.21 -34.54 -16.69
C THR A 368 -16.88 -34.14 -16.08
N ILE A 369 -16.51 -32.88 -16.28
CA ILE A 369 -15.44 -32.20 -15.55
C ILE A 369 -16.05 -31.16 -14.62
N ALA A 370 -15.56 -31.11 -13.38
CA ALA A 370 -15.93 -30.10 -12.40
C ALA A 370 -14.65 -29.52 -11.78
N ILE A 371 -14.56 -28.20 -11.70
CA ILE A 371 -13.43 -27.47 -11.11
C ILE A 371 -14.00 -26.59 -10.01
N ARG A 372 -13.55 -26.77 -8.77
CA ARG A 372 -13.79 -25.81 -7.69
C ARG A 372 -12.62 -24.84 -7.65
N ALA A 373 -12.83 -23.56 -7.92
CA ALA A 373 -11.80 -22.54 -7.79
C ALA A 373 -12.07 -21.65 -6.56
N ILE A 374 -11.02 -21.20 -5.90
CA ILE A 374 -11.07 -20.27 -4.77
C ILE A 374 -10.20 -19.07 -5.10
N ASP A 375 -10.79 -17.88 -5.11
CA ASP A 375 -10.11 -16.59 -5.28
C ASP A 375 -10.18 -15.84 -3.94
N ARG A 376 -9.03 -15.54 -3.33
CA ARG A 376 -9.00 -14.85 -2.02
C ARG A 376 -9.05 -13.34 -2.15
N ARG A 377 -8.52 -12.82 -3.26
CA ARG A 377 -8.39 -11.41 -3.57
C ARG A 377 -7.95 -11.22 -5.01
N GLY A 378 -8.32 -10.09 -5.59
CA GLY A 378 -7.74 -9.63 -6.84
C GLY A 378 -8.57 -10.03 -8.05
N LYS A 379 -7.97 -10.73 -9.03
CA LYS A 379 -8.63 -11.02 -10.31
C LYS A 379 -8.74 -12.52 -10.54
N GLY A 380 -9.74 -13.14 -9.91
CA GLY A 380 -10.17 -14.51 -10.17
C GLY A 380 -10.31 -14.81 -11.65
N SER A 381 -9.45 -15.69 -12.15
CA SER A 381 -9.38 -16.01 -13.57
C SER A 381 -8.87 -17.41 -13.87
N PHE A 382 -9.30 -17.94 -15.01
CA PHE A 382 -8.63 -19.02 -15.73
C PHE A 382 -7.81 -18.36 -16.83
N SER A 383 -6.49 -18.35 -16.68
CA SER A 383 -5.57 -17.66 -17.58
C SER A 383 -4.95 -18.63 -18.55
N GLY A 384 -5.23 -18.52 -19.85
CA GLY A 384 -4.57 -19.31 -20.90
C GLY A 384 -5.32 -20.60 -21.30
N PRO A 385 -4.79 -21.34 -22.28
CA PRO A 385 -5.54 -22.39 -22.96
C PRO A 385 -5.97 -23.54 -22.06
N MET A 386 -7.11 -24.18 -22.38
CA MET A 386 -7.63 -25.34 -21.66
C MET A 386 -7.90 -26.50 -22.62
N THR A 387 -7.21 -27.62 -22.43
CA THR A 387 -7.29 -28.79 -23.31
C THR A 387 -7.19 -30.09 -22.54
N ILE A 388 -7.83 -31.15 -23.05
CA ILE A 388 -7.59 -32.53 -22.61
C ILE A 388 -7.16 -33.35 -23.83
N SER A 389 -6.08 -34.12 -23.69
CA SER A 389 -5.47 -34.84 -24.82
C SER A 389 -4.94 -36.21 -24.40
N ASN A 390 -4.80 -37.15 -25.34
CA ASN A 390 -4.21 -38.47 -25.07
C ASN A 390 -2.97 -38.74 -25.94
N SER A 391 -2.30 -39.87 -25.67
CA SER A 391 -1.12 -40.31 -26.42
C SER A 391 -1.39 -40.74 -27.86
N MET A 392 -2.66 -40.93 -28.24
CA MET A 392 -3.09 -41.34 -29.58
C MET A 392 -3.34 -40.15 -30.50
N GLY A 393 -3.22 -38.91 -29.99
CA GLY A 393 -3.43 -37.68 -30.73
C GLY A 393 -4.84 -37.09 -30.61
N ASP A 394 -5.74 -37.71 -29.85
CA ASP A 394 -7.04 -37.11 -29.57
C ASP A 394 -6.84 -35.87 -28.71
N THR A 395 -7.40 -34.75 -29.14
CA THR A 395 -7.37 -33.48 -28.40
C THR A 395 -8.76 -32.88 -28.38
N ILE A 396 -9.25 -32.56 -27.19
CA ILE A 396 -10.55 -31.95 -26.97
C ILE A 396 -10.31 -30.59 -26.31
N SER A 397 -10.86 -29.53 -26.91
CA SER A 397 -10.86 -28.21 -26.28
C SER A 397 -11.80 -28.19 -25.08
N MET A 398 -11.32 -27.64 -23.97
CA MET A 398 -12.12 -27.39 -22.78
C MET A 398 -12.63 -25.94 -22.73
N GLU A 399 -12.35 -25.13 -23.74
CA GLU A 399 -12.70 -23.71 -23.79
C GLU A 399 -14.17 -23.47 -24.16
N GLY A 400 -14.64 -22.25 -23.95
CA GLY A 400 -16.01 -21.80 -24.24
C GLY A 400 -16.89 -21.78 -23.00
N ASN A 401 -18.17 -22.07 -23.15
CA ASN A 401 -19.13 -21.95 -22.05
C ASN A 401 -18.96 -23.07 -21.02
N TRP A 402 -18.95 -22.67 -19.76
CA TRP A 402 -18.98 -23.50 -18.56
C TRP A 402 -20.16 -23.07 -17.71
N LYS A 403 -20.79 -24.03 -17.02
CA LYS A 403 -21.76 -23.71 -15.98
C LYS A 403 -21.03 -23.34 -14.70
N TYR A 404 -21.56 -22.43 -13.91
CA TYR A 404 -20.94 -22.07 -12.64
C TYR A 404 -21.93 -21.89 -11.49
N ARG A 405 -21.42 -22.04 -10.27
CA ARG A 405 -22.19 -21.78 -9.04
C ARG A 405 -21.31 -21.25 -7.93
N LEU A 406 -21.80 -20.19 -7.30
CA LEU A 406 -21.22 -19.62 -6.10
C LEU A 406 -21.51 -20.52 -4.88
N ILE A 407 -20.49 -20.83 -4.07
CA ILE A 407 -20.61 -21.69 -2.89
C ILE A 407 -20.05 -21.10 -1.60
N ALA A 408 -19.16 -20.12 -1.69
CA ALA A 408 -18.77 -19.32 -0.54
C ALA A 408 -18.25 -17.97 -1.01
N GLU A 409 -18.38 -16.95 -0.17
CA GLU A 409 -17.86 -15.61 -0.44
C GLU A 409 -17.09 -15.08 0.77
N ILE A 410 -16.04 -14.30 0.53
CA ILE A 410 -15.20 -13.74 1.56
C ILE A 410 -15.69 -12.33 1.90
N PHE A 411 -16.01 -12.11 3.16
CA PHE A 411 -16.31 -10.78 3.69
C PHE A 411 -15.71 -10.62 5.08
N MET A 412 -15.06 -9.48 5.34
CA MET A 412 -14.38 -9.20 6.61
C MET A 412 -13.47 -10.36 7.09
N ASN A 413 -12.71 -10.97 6.14
CA ASN A 413 -11.77 -12.06 6.39
C ASN A 413 -12.39 -13.36 6.96
N ARG A 414 -13.65 -13.63 6.58
CA ARG A 414 -14.36 -14.89 6.86
C ARG A 414 -15.03 -15.39 5.60
N PHE A 415 -15.16 -16.71 5.46
CA PHE A 415 -16.01 -17.31 4.44
C PHE A 415 -17.45 -17.30 4.92
N TYR A 416 -18.37 -16.92 4.05
CA TYR A 416 -19.80 -17.10 4.22
C TYR A 416 -20.26 -18.16 3.23
N VAL A 417 -20.72 -19.29 3.76
CA VAL A 417 -20.93 -20.53 2.99
C VAL A 417 -22.38 -20.61 2.52
N TYR A 418 -22.54 -20.95 1.25
CA TYR A 418 -23.82 -21.09 0.57
C TYR A 418 -24.13 -22.55 0.26
N THR A 419 -25.40 -22.81 -0.05
CA THR A 419 -25.85 -24.08 -0.59
C THR A 419 -25.89 -24.02 -2.11
N LEU A 420 -25.85 -25.17 -2.79
CA LEU A 420 -25.97 -25.22 -4.24
C LEU A 420 -27.31 -24.68 -4.76
N ASN A 421 -28.32 -24.50 -3.90
CA ASN A 421 -29.64 -23.96 -4.23
C ASN A 421 -29.91 -22.57 -3.66
N SER A 422 -28.90 -21.88 -3.12
CA SER A 422 -29.03 -20.53 -2.56
C SER A 422 -29.56 -19.51 -3.59
N ASP A 423 -30.45 -18.62 -3.16
CA ASP A 423 -30.89 -17.47 -3.96
C ASP A 423 -29.98 -16.27 -3.71
N PHE A 424 -29.55 -15.62 -4.79
CA PHE A 424 -28.67 -14.46 -4.79
C PHE A 424 -29.36 -13.22 -5.36
N SER A 425 -30.67 -13.24 -5.58
CA SER A 425 -31.47 -12.14 -6.13
C SER A 425 -31.39 -10.85 -5.30
N GLU A 426 -31.21 -10.97 -3.98
CA GLU A 426 -31.03 -9.85 -3.04
C GLU A 426 -29.57 -9.59 -2.66
N ARG A 427 -28.60 -10.25 -3.32
CA ARG A 427 -27.17 -10.01 -3.04
C ARG A 427 -26.83 -8.54 -3.34
N PRO A 428 -26.31 -7.77 -2.36
CA PRO A 428 -25.96 -6.37 -2.59
C PRO A 428 -24.74 -6.24 -3.50
N ASP A 429 -24.64 -5.11 -4.20
CA ASP A 429 -23.39 -4.72 -4.84
C ASP A 429 -22.33 -4.49 -3.75
N LEU A 430 -21.27 -5.30 -3.80
CA LEU A 430 -20.14 -5.14 -2.91
C LEU A 430 -19.16 -4.16 -3.54
N ILE A 431 -18.97 -3.01 -2.90
CA ILE A 431 -17.74 -2.24 -3.05
C ILE A 431 -16.69 -2.99 -2.24
N GLU A 432 -15.74 -3.60 -2.94
CA GLU A 432 -14.61 -4.27 -2.30
C GLU A 432 -13.88 -3.26 -1.40
N PHE A 433 -13.95 -3.46 -0.09
CA PHE A 433 -13.19 -2.65 0.84
C PHE A 433 -11.73 -3.12 0.81
N HIS A 434 -10.93 -2.46 0.00
CA HIS A 434 -9.53 -2.81 -0.22
C HIS A 434 -8.60 -1.60 0.04
N PRO A 435 -7.30 -1.81 0.31
CA PRO A 435 -6.37 -0.74 0.70
C PRO A 435 -6.05 0.27 -0.43
N ASN A 436 -6.64 0.12 -1.62
CA ASN A 436 -6.48 1.06 -2.73
C ASN A 436 -7.68 2.00 -2.90
N LEU A 437 -8.71 1.88 -2.05
CA LEU A 437 -9.79 2.85 -2.03
C LEU A 437 -9.25 4.22 -1.58
N PRO A 438 -9.74 5.34 -2.15
CA PRO A 438 -9.26 6.65 -1.77
C PRO A 438 -9.45 6.94 -0.26
N SER A 439 -8.48 7.62 0.35
CA SER A 439 -8.41 7.97 1.79
C SER A 439 -8.33 6.85 2.82
N VAL A 440 -8.49 5.57 2.46
CA VAL A 440 -8.70 4.55 3.50
C VAL A 440 -7.45 4.27 4.34
N LEU A 441 -6.26 4.39 3.74
CA LEU A 441 -4.98 4.23 4.45
C LEU A 441 -4.59 5.51 5.17
N TYR A 442 -4.90 6.68 4.62
CA TYR A 442 -4.77 7.94 5.34
C TYR A 442 -5.53 7.86 6.67
N ASN A 443 -6.82 7.52 6.60
CA ASN A 443 -7.72 7.48 7.75
C ASN A 443 -7.24 6.50 8.85
N GLY A 444 -6.81 5.31 8.44
CA GLY A 444 -6.46 4.25 9.38
C GLY A 444 -5.00 4.26 9.86
N MET A 445 -4.08 4.77 9.04
CA MET A 445 -2.63 4.58 9.25
C MET A 445 -1.80 5.87 9.28
N ILE A 446 -2.36 7.02 8.88
CA ILE A 446 -1.66 8.32 8.86
C ILE A 446 -2.33 9.34 9.78
N HIS A 447 -3.65 9.50 9.68
CA HIS A 447 -4.43 10.41 10.52
C HIS A 447 -4.15 10.24 12.02
N PRO A 448 -4.07 9.02 12.58
CA PRO A 448 -3.77 8.88 14.01
C PRO A 448 -2.38 9.38 14.43
N LEU A 449 -1.49 9.63 13.47
CA LEU A 449 -0.12 10.08 13.68
C LEU A 449 0.03 11.61 13.61
N THR A 450 -0.99 12.36 13.17
CA THR A 450 -0.86 13.79 12.83
C THR A 450 -0.54 14.68 14.02
N ASN A 451 -0.86 14.22 15.24
CA ASN A 451 -0.53 14.92 16.49
C ASN A 451 0.83 14.50 17.07
N TYR A 452 1.49 13.48 16.51
CA TYR A 452 2.85 13.10 16.90
C TYR A 452 3.86 13.99 16.19
N LYS A 453 4.73 14.66 16.94
CA LYS A 453 5.73 15.56 16.37
C LYS A 453 6.82 14.76 15.64
N ILE A 454 7.06 15.10 14.37
CA ILE A 454 8.09 14.49 13.52
C ILE A 454 9.01 15.58 12.97
N LYS A 455 10.27 15.23 12.70
CA LYS A 455 11.21 16.05 11.96
C LYS A 455 10.88 16.11 10.48
N GLY A 456 10.42 15.00 9.89
CA GLY A 456 10.13 14.90 8.47
C GLY A 456 9.61 13.53 8.06
N ALA A 457 9.38 13.36 6.76
CA ALA A 457 8.89 12.11 6.18
C ALA A 457 9.80 11.61 5.05
N ILE A 458 9.93 10.29 4.95
CA ILE A 458 10.50 9.58 3.81
C ILE A 458 9.42 8.72 3.13
N TRP A 459 9.39 8.74 1.81
CA TRP A 459 8.33 8.14 1.01
C TRP A 459 8.86 7.29 -0.14
N TYR A 460 8.43 6.04 -0.25
CA TYR A 460 8.75 5.19 -1.40
C TYR A 460 7.49 4.53 -1.96
N GLN A 461 6.93 5.17 -2.99
CA GLN A 461 5.76 4.70 -3.72
C GLN A 461 5.72 5.30 -5.13
N GLY A 462 5.02 4.62 -6.01
CA GLY A 462 4.62 5.12 -7.33
C GLY A 462 4.30 3.98 -8.29
N GLU A 463 4.81 2.79 -8.02
CA GLU A 463 4.71 1.63 -8.90
C GLU A 463 3.24 1.23 -9.17
N SER A 464 2.35 1.36 -8.18
CA SER A 464 0.91 1.13 -8.35
C SER A 464 0.18 2.26 -9.10
N ASN A 465 0.79 3.43 -9.27
CA ASN A 465 0.27 4.54 -10.08
C ASN A 465 0.86 4.57 -11.50
N VAL A 466 1.81 3.68 -11.86
CA VAL A 466 2.37 3.61 -13.23
C VAL A 466 1.24 3.38 -14.25
N GLY A 467 1.14 4.28 -15.22
CA GLY A 467 0.06 4.38 -16.22
C GLY A 467 -0.93 5.52 -15.95
N ARG A 468 -0.83 6.21 -14.81
CA ARG A 468 -1.67 7.35 -14.42
C ARG A 468 -0.85 8.61 -14.11
N ASP A 469 0.20 8.84 -14.87
CA ASP A 469 1.20 9.89 -14.59
C ASP A 469 0.63 11.32 -14.59
N GLU A 470 -0.35 11.63 -15.46
CA GLU A 470 -1.01 12.94 -15.47
C GLU A 470 -1.79 13.20 -14.17
N GLN A 471 -2.54 12.19 -13.68
CA GLN A 471 -3.21 12.27 -12.39
C GLN A 471 -2.19 12.35 -11.25
N TYR A 472 -1.13 11.53 -11.30
CA TYR A 472 -0.10 11.49 -10.27
C TYR A 472 0.67 12.81 -10.14
N ARG A 473 0.90 13.52 -11.26
CA ARG A 473 1.57 14.83 -11.30
C ARG A 473 0.82 15.90 -10.48
N ARG A 474 -0.49 15.77 -10.32
CA ARG A 474 -1.31 16.63 -9.44
C ARG A 474 -1.48 16.03 -8.05
N LEU A 475 -1.74 14.73 -7.98
CA LEU A 475 -2.03 14.00 -6.74
C LEU A 475 -0.87 14.00 -5.75
N PHE A 476 0.35 13.68 -6.19
CA PHE A 476 1.46 13.48 -5.27
C PHE A 476 1.90 14.78 -4.56
N PRO A 477 2.08 15.92 -5.27
CA PRO A 477 2.26 17.22 -4.60
C PRO A 477 1.13 17.56 -3.62
N ALA A 478 -0.12 17.34 -4.01
CA ALA A 478 -1.28 17.62 -3.16
C ALA A 478 -1.30 16.74 -1.90
N MET A 479 -0.86 15.48 -1.98
CA MET A 479 -0.72 14.60 -0.82
C MET A 479 0.32 15.13 0.17
N ILE A 480 1.47 15.60 -0.31
CA ILE A 480 2.54 16.18 0.54
C ILE A 480 2.01 17.41 1.27
N GLU A 481 1.37 18.32 0.54
CA GLU A 481 0.78 19.54 1.11
C GLU A 481 -0.35 19.23 2.08
N ASP A 482 -1.22 18.26 1.76
CA ASP A 482 -2.28 17.78 2.64
C ASP A 482 -1.69 17.26 3.96
N TRP A 483 -0.68 16.38 3.92
CA TRP A 483 -0.05 15.88 5.15
C TRP A 483 0.52 17.01 6.00
N ARG A 484 1.28 17.94 5.41
CA ARG A 484 1.80 19.11 6.14
C ARG A 484 0.71 19.96 6.76
N ALA A 485 -0.40 20.16 6.05
CA ALA A 485 -1.56 20.87 6.56
C ALA A 485 -2.21 20.13 7.76
N LYS A 486 -2.24 18.79 7.73
CA LYS A 486 -2.80 17.97 8.82
C LYS A 486 -1.92 17.93 10.07
N TRP A 487 -0.60 17.98 9.89
CA TRP A 487 0.35 18.15 10.99
C TRP A 487 0.45 19.60 11.49
N GLY A 488 0.05 20.57 10.67
CA GLY A 488 0.07 22.00 11.00
C GLY A 488 1.43 22.69 10.84
N TYR A 489 2.41 22.05 10.17
CA TYR A 489 3.72 22.65 9.88
C TYR A 489 4.38 22.06 8.63
N ASP A 490 5.26 22.82 8.01
CA ASP A 490 5.97 22.46 6.76
C ASP A 490 7.27 21.71 7.07
N PHE A 491 7.19 20.38 7.17
CA PHE A 491 8.34 19.51 7.41
C PHE A 491 8.99 18.98 6.12
N PRO A 492 10.31 18.67 6.12
CA PRO A 492 11.00 18.05 5.00
C PRO A 492 10.34 16.72 4.56
N PHE A 493 10.14 16.57 3.25
CA PHE A 493 9.53 15.39 2.65
C PHE A 493 10.43 14.82 1.55
N TYR A 494 11.09 13.70 1.82
CA TYR A 494 12.00 13.06 0.87
C TYR A 494 11.40 11.82 0.26
N PHE A 495 11.52 11.68 -1.06
CA PHE A 495 10.91 10.55 -1.75
C PHE A 495 11.86 9.86 -2.72
N VAL A 496 11.51 8.64 -3.12
CA VAL A 496 12.31 7.84 -4.03
C VAL A 496 11.64 7.78 -5.41
N GLN A 497 12.37 8.18 -6.44
CA GLN A 497 11.95 7.96 -7.83
C GLN A 497 11.90 6.45 -8.08
N ILE A 498 10.79 5.95 -8.63
CA ILE A 498 10.59 4.51 -8.79
C ILE A 498 11.70 3.88 -9.64
N ALA A 499 12.06 2.65 -9.28
CA ALA A 499 13.15 1.94 -9.94
C ALA A 499 12.76 1.49 -11.36
N PRO A 500 13.73 1.32 -12.25
CA PRO A 500 13.53 0.60 -13.52
C PRO A 500 12.96 -0.79 -13.28
N TYR A 501 11.89 -1.13 -14.00
CA TYR A 501 11.23 -2.43 -13.95
C TYR A 501 10.53 -2.71 -15.28
N ASN A 502 10.47 -3.98 -15.68
CA ASN A 502 9.82 -4.44 -16.90
C ASN A 502 8.29 -4.46 -16.74
N TYR A 503 7.68 -3.28 -16.76
CA TYR A 503 6.23 -3.16 -16.86
C TYR A 503 5.74 -3.54 -18.26
N ALA A 504 4.48 -3.98 -18.33
CA ALA A 504 3.77 -4.17 -19.59
C ALA A 504 3.87 -2.91 -20.50
N PRO A 505 3.88 -3.05 -21.84
CA PRO A 505 4.19 -1.95 -22.75
C PRO A 505 3.34 -0.69 -22.58
N GLU A 506 2.08 -0.84 -22.17
CA GLU A 506 1.13 0.26 -21.93
C GLU A 506 1.36 0.99 -20.60
N ARG A 507 2.12 0.39 -19.67
CA ARG A 507 2.42 0.94 -18.34
C ARG A 507 3.76 1.66 -18.36
N LEU A 508 3.75 2.92 -18.78
CA LEU A 508 4.94 3.74 -19.04
C LEU A 508 5.52 4.37 -17.75
N SER A 509 6.48 3.69 -17.11
CA SER A 509 7.06 4.14 -15.84
C SER A 509 7.93 5.38 -15.95
N GLN A 510 8.51 5.68 -17.12
CA GLN A 510 9.27 6.91 -17.36
C GLN A 510 8.45 8.17 -17.17
N LYS A 511 7.16 8.14 -17.53
CA LYS A 511 6.27 9.30 -17.34
C LYS A 511 5.98 9.55 -15.86
N LEU A 512 5.78 8.47 -15.09
CA LEU A 512 5.62 8.57 -13.65
C LEU A 512 6.92 9.05 -12.96
N ARG A 513 8.09 8.56 -13.39
CA ARG A 513 9.38 9.06 -12.89
C ARG A 513 9.53 10.57 -13.15
N ASP A 514 9.14 11.05 -14.32
CA ASP A 514 9.14 12.49 -14.61
C ASP A 514 8.12 13.25 -13.76
N ALA A 515 6.94 12.68 -13.49
CA ALA A 515 5.97 13.26 -12.55
C ALA A 515 6.54 13.38 -11.12
N GLN A 516 7.29 12.36 -10.64
CA GLN A 516 8.02 12.41 -9.38
C GLN A 516 9.11 13.50 -9.40
N ARG A 517 9.86 13.64 -10.49
CA ARG A 517 10.82 14.76 -10.65
C ARG A 517 10.12 16.11 -10.59
N CYS A 518 8.96 16.26 -11.25
CA CYS A 518 8.19 17.50 -11.21
C CYS A 518 7.64 17.84 -9.82
N ALA A 519 7.42 16.83 -8.95
CA ALA A 519 7.00 17.05 -7.57
C ALA A 519 8.06 17.78 -6.73
N LEU A 520 9.32 17.87 -7.17
CA LEU A 520 10.36 18.70 -6.54
C LEU A 520 10.06 20.20 -6.56
N LYS A 521 9.05 20.64 -7.32
CA LYS A 521 8.55 22.02 -7.25
C LYS A 521 7.82 22.30 -5.93
N THR A 522 7.35 21.28 -5.23
CA THR A 522 6.79 21.42 -3.89
C THR A 522 7.94 21.76 -2.91
N PRO A 523 7.85 22.86 -2.13
CA PRO A 523 8.93 23.27 -1.23
C PRO A 523 9.35 22.20 -0.22
N ASN A 524 10.58 22.29 0.29
CA ASN A 524 11.12 21.37 1.31
C ASN A 524 11.02 19.89 0.91
N THR A 525 11.20 19.60 -0.38
CA THR A 525 11.24 18.23 -0.91
C THR A 525 12.63 17.88 -1.45
N GLY A 526 12.86 16.58 -1.59
CA GLY A 526 14.08 16.03 -2.20
C GLY A 526 13.80 14.64 -2.74
N MET A 527 14.53 14.24 -3.79
CA MET A 527 14.26 13.00 -4.51
C MET A 527 15.51 12.16 -4.67
N VAL A 528 15.42 10.90 -4.29
CA VAL A 528 16.45 9.89 -4.57
C VAL A 528 16.18 9.24 -5.92
N VAL A 529 17.16 9.31 -6.81
CA VAL A 529 17.12 8.60 -8.10
C VAL A 529 17.68 7.18 -7.92
N THR A 530 17.05 6.19 -8.56
CA THR A 530 17.36 4.76 -8.43
C THR A 530 17.69 4.06 -9.75
N LEU A 531 17.86 4.81 -10.83
CA LEU A 531 18.13 4.29 -12.19
C LEU A 531 19.43 3.46 -12.30
N ASP A 532 20.34 3.57 -11.33
CA ASP A 532 21.62 2.86 -11.25
C ASP A 532 21.61 1.66 -10.30
N ILE A 533 20.61 1.58 -9.41
CA ILE A 533 20.49 0.55 -8.36
C ILE A 533 19.17 -0.24 -8.45
N GLY A 534 18.43 -0.08 -9.55
CA GLY A 534 17.22 -0.83 -9.87
C GLY A 534 17.49 -2.24 -10.40
N ASN A 535 16.41 -2.98 -10.67
CA ASN A 535 16.49 -4.29 -11.32
C ASN A 535 15.30 -4.45 -12.28
N PRO A 536 15.51 -4.39 -13.61
CA PRO A 536 14.44 -4.57 -14.58
C PRO A 536 13.61 -5.85 -14.40
N ALA A 537 14.22 -6.92 -13.88
CA ALA A 537 13.56 -8.21 -13.65
C ALA A 537 12.90 -8.32 -12.25
N ASN A 538 13.14 -7.37 -11.35
CA ASN A 538 12.56 -7.38 -10.01
C ASN A 538 12.19 -5.96 -9.55
N ILE A 539 10.89 -5.74 -9.37
CA ILE A 539 10.31 -4.48 -8.89
C ILE A 539 10.78 -4.08 -7.47
N HIS A 540 11.32 -5.03 -6.72
CA HIS A 540 11.92 -4.85 -5.39
C HIS A 540 13.46 -4.96 -5.47
N PRO A 541 14.16 -3.90 -5.92
CA PRO A 541 15.61 -3.94 -6.03
C PRO A 541 16.28 -4.20 -4.66
N ALA A 542 17.26 -5.10 -4.68
CA ALA A 542 17.90 -5.61 -3.47
C ALA A 542 18.77 -4.58 -2.73
N ASN A 543 19.26 -3.55 -3.43
CA ASN A 543 20.16 -2.55 -2.86
C ASN A 543 19.38 -1.45 -2.10
N LYS A 544 18.70 -1.86 -1.02
CA LYS A 544 18.00 -0.95 -0.09
C LYS A 544 18.95 -0.05 0.69
N GLN A 545 20.21 -0.47 0.83
CA GLN A 545 21.25 0.27 1.54
C GLN A 545 21.53 1.61 0.88
N GLU A 546 21.72 1.64 -0.44
CA GLU A 546 21.96 2.90 -1.14
C GLU A 546 20.72 3.80 -1.18
N VAL A 547 19.51 3.24 -1.27
CA VAL A 547 18.27 4.03 -1.17
C VAL A 547 18.19 4.76 0.18
N GLY A 548 18.32 4.03 1.30
CA GLY A 548 18.27 4.62 2.64
C GLY A 548 19.40 5.62 2.89
N LYS A 549 20.63 5.32 2.43
CA LYS A 549 21.76 6.26 2.53
C LYS A 549 21.50 7.55 1.76
N ARG A 550 20.97 7.50 0.53
CA ARG A 550 20.69 8.69 -0.28
C ARG A 550 19.60 9.55 0.37
N LEU A 551 18.54 8.93 0.91
CA LEU A 551 17.50 9.64 1.68
C LEU A 551 18.10 10.34 2.90
N ALA A 552 18.99 9.67 3.64
CA ALA A 552 19.65 10.27 4.79
C ALA A 552 20.63 11.38 4.37
N GLY A 553 21.27 11.25 3.19
CA GLY A 553 22.08 12.32 2.61
C GLY A 553 21.27 13.60 2.39
N LEU A 554 20.06 13.48 1.83
CA LEU A 554 19.16 14.63 1.67
C LEU A 554 18.82 15.29 3.01
N ALA A 555 18.54 14.51 4.05
CA ALA A 555 18.26 15.05 5.38
C ALA A 555 19.49 15.72 6.01
N LEU A 556 20.65 15.08 5.94
CA LEU A 556 21.92 15.60 6.48
C LEU A 556 22.30 16.94 5.85
N ASP A 557 22.18 17.04 4.53
CA ASP A 557 22.46 18.26 3.75
C ASP A 557 21.45 19.38 4.07
N ASN A 558 20.16 19.10 3.88
CA ASN A 558 19.14 20.14 3.93
C ASN A 558 18.67 20.51 5.34
N ASN A 559 18.84 19.64 6.35
CA ASN A 559 18.26 19.85 7.68
C ASN A 559 19.26 19.83 8.84
N TYR A 560 20.46 19.29 8.63
CA TYR A 560 21.47 19.15 9.69
C TYR A 560 22.79 19.85 9.35
N GLY A 561 22.81 20.67 8.30
CA GLY A 561 23.94 21.55 7.96
C GLY A 561 25.22 20.80 7.57
N LYS A 562 25.12 19.56 7.12
CA LYS A 562 26.27 18.80 6.61
C LYS A 562 26.50 19.17 5.16
N ASP A 563 27.66 19.74 4.82
CA ASP A 563 28.00 20.08 3.43
C ASP A 563 28.21 18.79 2.60
N LEU A 564 27.16 18.34 1.90
CA LEU A 564 27.12 17.09 1.17
C LEU A 564 26.45 17.27 -0.20
N VAL A 565 27.02 16.68 -1.24
CA VAL A 565 26.30 16.51 -2.50
C VAL A 565 25.27 15.38 -2.34
N ALA A 566 24.02 15.75 -2.06
CA ALA A 566 22.94 14.81 -1.74
C ALA A 566 21.98 14.48 -2.90
N SER A 567 22.08 15.19 -4.03
CA SER A 567 21.29 14.94 -5.24
C SER A 567 22.19 14.76 -6.47
N GLY A 568 21.75 13.91 -7.40
CA GLY A 568 22.34 13.80 -8.74
C GLY A 568 21.79 14.87 -9.70
N PRO A 569 22.31 14.94 -10.94
CA PRO A 569 21.93 15.97 -11.91
C PRO A 569 20.43 15.99 -12.21
N LEU A 570 19.81 17.17 -12.06
CA LEU A 570 18.39 17.38 -12.39
C LEU A 570 18.26 18.32 -13.58
N TYR A 571 17.42 17.95 -14.55
CA TYR A 571 17.18 18.78 -15.73
C TYR A 571 16.70 20.18 -15.34
N ARG A 572 17.46 21.20 -15.78
CA ARG A 572 17.12 22.61 -15.60
C ARG A 572 16.50 23.20 -16.85
N GLN A 573 17.24 23.15 -17.95
CA GLN A 573 16.81 23.73 -19.22
C GLN A 573 17.56 23.14 -20.41
N THR A 574 17.04 23.43 -21.60
CA THR A 574 17.68 23.11 -22.88
C THR A 574 17.88 24.38 -23.67
N ILE A 575 19.07 24.55 -24.25
CA ILE A 575 19.42 25.64 -25.16
C ILE A 575 19.63 25.05 -26.55
N LYS A 576 18.96 25.63 -27.56
CA LYS A 576 19.13 25.23 -28.96
C LYS A 576 20.42 25.83 -29.52
N SER A 577 21.21 25.03 -30.23
CA SER A 577 22.44 25.47 -30.88
C SER A 577 22.62 24.71 -32.18
N ASP A 578 22.36 25.35 -33.32
CA ASP A 578 22.39 24.72 -34.65
C ASP A 578 21.58 23.40 -34.67
N LYS A 579 22.22 22.29 -35.07
CA LYS A 579 21.62 20.94 -35.13
C LYS A 579 21.76 20.14 -33.82
N LYS A 580 21.99 20.80 -32.69
CA LYS A 580 22.16 20.17 -31.38
C LYS A 580 21.38 20.89 -30.28
N LEU A 581 21.12 20.16 -29.22
CA LEU A 581 20.55 20.65 -27.96
C LEU A 581 21.62 20.63 -26.88
N ILE A 582 21.77 21.73 -26.16
CA ILE A 582 22.66 21.85 -25.00
C ILE A 582 21.80 21.75 -23.75
N VAL A 583 21.98 20.68 -22.99
CA VAL A 583 21.20 20.39 -21.79
C VAL A 583 21.98 20.82 -20.56
N GLU A 584 21.33 21.60 -19.70
CA GLU A 584 21.87 22.07 -18.44
C GLU A 584 21.18 21.40 -17.26
N PHE A 585 21.95 21.14 -16.21
CA PHE A 585 21.50 20.44 -15.03
C PHE A 585 21.81 21.26 -13.77
N ASP A 586 20.92 21.19 -12.80
CA ASP A 586 21.21 21.51 -11.41
C ASP A 586 21.84 20.29 -10.70
N TYR A 587 22.44 20.49 -9.52
CA TYR A 587 23.02 19.41 -8.69
C TYR A 587 24.11 18.58 -9.40
N ILE A 588 24.98 19.27 -10.16
CA ILE A 588 26.12 18.65 -10.85
C ILE A 588 27.28 18.27 -9.92
N GLY A 589 27.21 18.61 -8.63
CA GLY A 589 28.30 18.41 -7.67
C GLY A 589 29.61 19.03 -8.14
N SER A 590 30.71 18.28 -8.08
CA SER A 590 32.01 18.69 -8.62
C SER A 590 32.16 18.52 -10.14
N GLY A 591 31.09 18.14 -10.84
CA GLY A 591 31.00 18.09 -12.29
C GLY A 591 30.26 16.84 -12.81
N LEU A 592 29.92 16.86 -14.09
CA LEU A 592 29.25 15.73 -14.76
C LEU A 592 30.26 14.63 -15.15
N VAL A 593 29.82 13.38 -15.06
CA VAL A 593 30.56 12.21 -15.53
C VAL A 593 29.63 11.19 -16.17
N ALA A 594 30.14 10.49 -17.19
CA ALA A 594 29.43 9.40 -17.84
C ALA A 594 29.64 8.09 -17.07
N SER A 595 28.72 7.14 -17.24
CA SER A 595 28.91 5.76 -16.76
C SER A 595 30.12 5.11 -17.43
N THR A 596 30.55 3.97 -16.88
CA THR A 596 31.61 3.14 -17.48
C THR A 596 31.27 2.61 -18.88
N LYS A 597 29.97 2.56 -19.24
CA LYS A 597 29.47 2.19 -20.56
C LYS A 597 29.34 3.40 -21.52
N GLY A 598 29.77 4.58 -21.08
CA GLY A 598 29.58 5.83 -21.81
C GLY A 598 28.25 6.52 -21.52
N LEU A 599 27.90 7.50 -22.34
CA LEU A 599 26.68 8.30 -22.22
C LEU A 599 25.63 7.83 -23.24
N PHE A 600 24.46 7.40 -22.75
CA PHE A 600 23.38 6.80 -23.53
C PHE A 600 21.99 7.12 -22.95
N GLY A 601 20.92 6.74 -23.66
CA GLY A 601 19.55 6.92 -23.16
C GLY A 601 18.96 8.31 -23.39
N PHE A 602 19.65 9.16 -24.15
CA PHE A 602 19.11 10.41 -24.68
C PHE A 602 18.33 10.15 -25.98
N GLU A 603 17.20 10.82 -26.11
CA GLU A 603 16.39 10.86 -27.33
C GLU A 603 16.05 12.32 -27.62
N ILE A 604 16.06 12.71 -28.90
CA ILE A 604 15.66 14.06 -29.34
C ILE A 604 14.60 13.97 -30.44
N ALA A 605 13.80 15.01 -30.56
CA ALA A 605 12.77 15.17 -31.60
C ALA A 605 12.74 16.61 -32.11
N GLY A 606 12.25 16.81 -33.34
CA GLY A 606 11.83 18.14 -33.81
C GLY A 606 10.42 18.51 -33.33
N GLU A 607 9.80 19.49 -33.97
CA GLU A 607 8.43 19.92 -33.66
C GLU A 607 7.39 18.79 -33.85
N ASP A 608 7.70 17.80 -34.69
CA ASP A 608 6.85 16.65 -34.98
C ASP A 608 6.77 15.63 -33.82
N LYS A 609 7.61 15.80 -32.79
CA LYS A 609 7.72 14.91 -31.62
C LYS A 609 8.07 13.46 -31.97
N ASN A 610 8.65 13.22 -33.15
CA ASN A 610 9.19 11.92 -33.53
C ASN A 610 10.57 11.72 -32.89
N TYR A 611 10.59 11.12 -31.70
CA TYR A 611 11.81 10.91 -30.94
C TYR A 611 12.71 9.84 -31.55
N LEU A 612 13.97 10.22 -31.80
CA LEU A 612 15.04 9.32 -32.22
C LEU A 612 16.15 9.24 -31.15
N PRO A 613 16.81 8.08 -30.99
CA PRO A 613 18.00 7.96 -30.15
C PRO A 613 19.07 8.98 -30.55
N ALA A 614 19.67 9.65 -29.57
CA ALA A 614 20.64 10.71 -29.83
C ALA A 614 22.03 10.37 -29.29
N LYS A 615 23.07 10.87 -29.98
CA LYS A 615 24.43 10.89 -29.45
C LYS A 615 24.53 12.01 -28.42
N ALA A 616 25.21 11.75 -27.32
CA ALA A 616 25.40 12.73 -26.26
C ALA A 616 26.88 12.83 -25.85
N LYS A 617 27.33 14.02 -25.48
CA LYS A 617 28.70 14.29 -24.98
C LYS A 617 28.67 15.31 -23.85
N ILE A 618 29.45 15.07 -22.79
CA ILE A 618 29.68 16.05 -21.74
C ILE A 618 30.68 17.10 -22.23
N VAL A 619 30.32 18.38 -22.15
CA VAL A 619 31.16 19.54 -22.51
C VAL A 619 31.11 20.55 -21.37
N GLY A 620 32.18 20.57 -20.56
CA GLY A 620 32.17 21.28 -19.27
C GLY A 620 31.08 20.73 -18.36
N ASP A 621 30.19 21.61 -17.89
CA ASP A 621 29.09 21.27 -16.99
C ASP A 621 27.75 21.03 -17.73
N LYS A 622 27.80 20.84 -19.05
CA LYS A 622 26.61 20.66 -19.91
C LYS A 622 26.71 19.37 -20.69
N VAL A 623 25.57 18.94 -21.24
CA VAL A 623 25.51 17.81 -22.18
C VAL A 623 25.05 18.30 -23.54
N GLU A 624 25.88 18.11 -24.57
CA GLU A 624 25.47 18.31 -25.97
C GLU A 624 24.80 17.03 -26.48
N VAL A 625 23.62 17.17 -27.07
CA VAL A 625 22.80 16.07 -27.58
C VAL A 625 22.42 16.34 -29.03
N PHE A 626 22.67 15.39 -29.93
CA PHE A 626 22.38 15.55 -31.36
C PHE A 626 22.05 14.22 -32.06
N ASN A 627 21.34 14.31 -33.18
CA ASN A 627 21.07 13.21 -34.10
C ASN A 627 21.22 13.77 -35.53
N ALA A 628 21.92 13.06 -36.41
CA ALA A 628 22.22 13.52 -37.77
C ALA A 628 20.98 13.62 -38.67
N ASP A 629 19.92 12.89 -38.34
CA ASP A 629 18.66 12.83 -39.09
C ASP A 629 17.66 13.92 -38.63
N ILE A 630 18.03 14.75 -37.65
CA ILE A 630 17.19 15.83 -37.11
C ILE A 630 17.92 17.16 -37.28
N ASP A 631 17.50 17.94 -38.30
CA ASP A 631 18.09 19.23 -38.62
C ASP A 631 17.71 20.34 -37.61
N TYR A 632 16.51 20.27 -37.04
CA TYR A 632 15.95 21.27 -36.13
C TYR A 632 15.44 20.60 -34.85
N PRO A 633 16.33 20.18 -33.93
CA PRO A 633 15.90 19.53 -32.71
C PRO A 633 15.21 20.54 -31.77
N GLU A 634 14.06 20.13 -31.24
CA GLU A 634 13.18 20.94 -30.38
C GLU A 634 13.10 20.38 -28.96
N TYR A 635 12.98 19.05 -28.85
CA TYR A 635 12.76 18.37 -27.59
C TYR A 635 13.86 17.35 -27.30
N VAL A 636 14.18 17.20 -26.02
CA VAL A 636 15.12 16.20 -25.51
C VAL A 636 14.52 15.50 -24.30
N ARG A 637 14.76 14.20 -24.21
CA ARG A 637 14.40 13.38 -23.04
C ARG A 637 15.50 12.39 -22.74
N TYR A 638 15.54 11.95 -21.48
CA TYR A 638 16.57 11.04 -20.96
C TYR A 638 15.95 9.95 -20.10
N ALA A 639 16.47 8.73 -20.21
CA ALA A 639 16.00 7.54 -19.50
C ALA A 639 14.49 7.29 -19.68
N TRP A 640 14.02 7.41 -20.93
CA TRP A 640 12.61 7.44 -21.30
C TRP A 640 12.00 6.06 -21.65
N LYS A 641 12.41 5.01 -20.94
CA LYS A 641 11.90 3.63 -21.09
C LYS A 641 11.68 2.97 -19.74
N ASN A 642 10.85 1.93 -19.70
CA ASN A 642 10.53 1.19 -18.47
C ASN A 642 11.77 0.67 -17.72
N GLU A 643 12.73 0.12 -18.46
CA GLU A 643 13.94 -0.54 -17.94
C GLU A 643 15.20 0.35 -18.06
N SER A 644 15.04 1.67 -18.09
CA SER A 644 16.17 2.59 -18.32
C SER A 644 17.24 2.49 -17.24
N GLU A 645 18.50 2.40 -17.64
CA GLU A 645 19.67 2.50 -16.75
C GLU A 645 20.26 3.92 -16.82
N ALA A 646 20.76 4.44 -15.71
CA ALA A 646 21.46 5.73 -15.71
C ALA A 646 22.81 5.65 -16.43
N SER A 647 23.09 6.63 -17.27
CA SER A 647 24.37 6.81 -17.95
C SER A 647 25.06 8.15 -17.62
N LEU A 648 24.32 9.12 -17.07
CA LEU A 648 24.80 10.42 -16.62
C LEU A 648 24.78 10.48 -15.09
N PHE A 649 25.88 10.93 -14.50
CA PHE A 649 26.08 11.07 -13.06
C PHE A 649 26.76 12.41 -12.76
N ASN A 650 26.71 12.85 -11.51
CA ASN A 650 27.75 13.74 -10.99
C ASN A 650 28.98 12.94 -10.54
N ARG A 651 30.09 13.62 -10.30
CA ARG A 651 31.37 13.00 -9.89
C ARG A 651 31.32 12.31 -8.52
N GLU A 652 30.34 12.65 -7.70
CA GLU A 652 30.05 12.01 -6.42
C GLU A 652 29.28 10.68 -6.59
N GLY A 653 28.93 10.31 -7.83
CA GLY A 653 28.33 9.02 -8.17
C GLY A 653 26.82 8.97 -8.05
N LEU A 654 26.13 10.12 -7.97
CA LEU A 654 24.68 10.19 -7.95
C LEU A 654 24.12 10.33 -9.39
N PRO A 655 23.18 9.48 -9.80
CA PRO A 655 22.66 9.44 -11.17
C PRO A 655 21.74 10.63 -11.48
N ALA A 656 21.74 11.05 -12.73
CA ALA A 656 20.77 11.99 -13.26
C ALA A 656 19.36 11.38 -13.31
N SER A 657 18.34 12.20 -13.07
CA SER A 657 16.95 11.77 -13.08
C SER A 657 16.36 11.63 -14.50
N THR A 658 15.37 10.74 -14.68
CA THR A 658 14.52 10.72 -15.89
C THR A 658 13.85 12.08 -16.11
N PHE A 659 13.89 12.59 -17.34
CA PHE A 659 13.21 13.85 -17.69
C PHE A 659 12.76 13.90 -19.16
N THR A 660 11.82 14.80 -19.43
CA THR A 660 11.54 15.35 -20.76
C THR A 660 11.56 16.88 -20.72
N SER A 661 12.00 17.51 -21.81
CA SER A 661 11.94 18.95 -22.01
C SER A 661 10.58 19.42 -22.55
N GLU A 662 9.69 18.50 -22.93
CA GLU A 662 8.32 18.84 -23.31
C GLU A 662 7.58 19.54 -22.16
N LYS A 663 6.88 20.62 -22.51
CA LYS A 663 5.93 21.26 -21.60
C LYS A 663 4.59 20.55 -21.76
N PHE A 664 4.04 20.11 -20.63
CA PHE A 664 2.71 19.51 -20.53
C PHE A 664 1.66 20.58 -20.29
#